data_AF-A0A2E8H7U2-F1
#
_entry.id   AF-A0A2E8H7U2-F1
#
_cell.length_a   1.000
_cell.length_b   1.000
_cell.length_c   1.000
_cell.angle_alpha   90.00
_cell.angle_beta   90.00
_cell.angle_gamma   90.00
#
_symmetry.space_group_name_H-M   'P 1'
#
loop_
_entity.id
_entity.type
_entity.pdbx_description
1 polymer ?
#
loop_
_entity_poly.entity_id
_entity_poly.type
_entity_poly.pdbx_seq_one_letter_code
_entity_poly.pdbx_strand_id
1 'polypeptide(L)'
;MGKSLSDGLARLQNESRIPATTWRQWCNLLEMHPDDAIDVWEEICHPIMIANRKVPEIPYILQLRSGRPELDIYEFKDECAKVLHFITFLFNLEDERLTKGKIKSALLKLYKGVATRLPATTRQSAHIERYLADVCALVIIAKVVKGESISLTGVLKPVVDGKATISQVARLALKALGDEDYATAVRQFLHDPFIDPTATPLEAGNGIDDDDDDDDDDDDNPIDVSLLKFKTALHAIYEAEAGAPTSADNGEEGEEASDEDEDGGDEALQERLKVAAVFDPMRAAIPSMEEAQNIARRLEAARNAGKNRPTLAARAAPAAPAAGGGGGGGGAKSGGGGGGGGGGGAKNGGGATVIKGGGAAAGGEGAPATGPTSSPGPRKDGGESARVDMAKAGDVEIEPTDFVDVAEVSFPEFSERAKQVCAQLATVEKLDQSVWSLFVDPSATIDVQLLARTLAKENTDTFKAYNAIRMAAQYLPLKNLLSVPDKALQKERNFMLEATGLLNTVNNSNRELQPDARPMAPLAKVLDHAAGALVRLEALRVNTKMGEDHGEQYSREATTVYYEGALRQVTDLTDRDILNQAREKADVDTVAMLGSFEAASLVEHIHERSREYVKGLVDGGHAGSVDTLKAYFSEQPLAFDDVEASSESTEVPPDLLKSGELGDIFDAAAKYVCNQAWAVMEAAHGPEKVVPEIINNLRELMVSCFKFQPERRRHQDNPRLALTVISLDKVAGNANLKDLYVRVDDAGQLHYVADFEDGTWVDLFQLIEYKPQRLASAARKKSEEEDTEALQTGRKYLATVGRANKLFGESPAPVINGCFRGDDGETKIFDAF
;
A
#
# COMPACT_ATOMS: atom_id res chain seq x y z
N MET A 1 -16.27 1.81 -52.12
CA MET A 1 -16.25 1.26 -50.75
C MET A 1 -14.90 0.70 -50.26
N GLY A 2 -13.78 0.78 -51.00
CA GLY A 2 -12.53 0.08 -50.61
C GLY A 2 -11.43 0.89 -49.91
N LYS A 3 -11.64 2.18 -49.55
CA LYS A 3 -10.57 3.07 -49.05
C LYS A 3 -10.56 3.33 -47.53
N SER A 4 -11.67 3.20 -46.80
CA SER A 4 -11.64 3.41 -45.33
C SER A 4 -11.19 2.16 -44.56
N LEU A 5 -11.57 0.96 -45.02
CA LEU A 5 -11.13 -0.32 -44.45
C LEU A 5 -9.61 -0.56 -44.55
N SER A 6 -8.92 0.12 -45.49
CA SER A 6 -7.47 -0.04 -45.65
C SER A 6 -6.65 0.77 -44.65
N ASP A 7 -7.19 1.88 -44.12
CA ASP A 7 -6.44 2.81 -43.27
C ASP A 7 -6.36 2.35 -41.80
N GLY A 8 -7.45 1.79 -41.25
CA GLY A 8 -7.47 1.33 -39.85
C GLY A 8 -6.47 0.18 -39.56
N LEU A 9 -6.44 -0.85 -40.41
CA LEU A 9 -5.48 -1.94 -40.25
C LEU A 9 -4.03 -1.54 -40.62
N ALA A 10 -3.86 -0.51 -41.45
CA ALA A 10 -2.54 0.05 -41.73
C ALA A 10 -2.00 0.84 -40.52
N ARG A 11 -2.88 1.52 -39.77
CA ARG A 11 -2.53 2.13 -38.47
C ARG A 11 -2.07 1.07 -37.47
N LEU A 12 -2.84 -0.03 -37.32
CA LEU A 12 -2.46 -1.13 -36.43
C LEU A 12 -1.09 -1.70 -36.75
N GLN A 13 -0.70 -1.75 -38.02
CA GLN A 13 0.63 -2.24 -38.40
C GLN A 13 1.75 -1.39 -37.79
N ASN A 14 1.61 -0.08 -37.75
CA ASN A 14 2.62 0.81 -37.19
C ASN A 14 2.74 0.66 -35.67
N GLU A 15 1.62 0.46 -34.98
CA GLU A 15 1.56 0.37 -33.52
C GLU A 15 1.92 -1.03 -33.01
N SER A 16 1.35 -2.07 -33.61
CA SER A 16 1.57 -3.47 -33.20
C SER A 16 2.83 -4.10 -33.79
N ARG A 17 3.42 -3.46 -34.81
CA ARG A 17 4.50 -4.02 -35.64
C ARG A 17 4.13 -5.34 -36.33
N ILE A 18 2.83 -5.66 -36.43
CA ILE A 18 2.30 -6.84 -37.12
C ILE A 18 1.79 -6.41 -38.50
N PRO A 19 2.15 -7.10 -39.59
CA PRO A 19 1.70 -6.74 -40.93
C PRO A 19 0.17 -6.64 -41.03
N ALA A 20 -0.34 -5.62 -41.73
CA ALA A 20 -1.78 -5.46 -41.97
C ALA A 20 -2.39 -6.68 -42.68
N THR A 21 -1.60 -7.43 -43.45
CA THR A 21 -2.01 -8.71 -44.06
C THR A 21 -2.32 -9.79 -43.02
N THR A 22 -1.57 -9.84 -41.93
CA THR A 22 -1.77 -10.79 -40.83
C THR A 22 -3.02 -10.44 -40.03
N TRP A 23 -3.24 -9.15 -39.74
CA TRP A 23 -4.48 -8.68 -39.13
C TRP A 23 -5.71 -9.03 -39.97
N ARG A 24 -5.65 -8.83 -41.30
CA ARG A 24 -6.73 -9.25 -42.22
C ARG A 24 -6.95 -10.76 -42.20
N GLN A 25 -5.87 -11.55 -42.16
CA GLN A 25 -6.00 -13.01 -42.07
C GLN A 25 -6.71 -13.44 -40.80
N TRP A 26 -6.38 -12.84 -39.65
CA TRP A 26 -7.09 -13.13 -38.39
C TRP A 26 -8.57 -12.72 -38.44
N CYS A 27 -8.88 -11.52 -38.94
CA CYS A 27 -10.27 -11.08 -39.11
C CYS A 27 -11.07 -12.05 -40.00
N ASN A 28 -10.49 -12.46 -41.13
CA ASN A 28 -11.12 -13.40 -42.05
C ASN A 28 -11.33 -14.79 -41.43
N LEU A 29 -10.34 -15.30 -40.68
CA LEU A 29 -10.42 -16.61 -40.03
C LEU A 29 -11.44 -16.64 -38.88
N LEU A 30 -11.66 -15.50 -38.23
CA LEU A 30 -12.57 -15.37 -37.09
C LEU A 30 -13.93 -14.80 -37.47
N GLU A 31 -14.18 -14.55 -38.76
CA GLU A 31 -15.39 -13.89 -39.28
C GLU A 31 -15.70 -12.56 -38.54
N MET A 32 -14.64 -11.85 -38.15
CA MET A 32 -14.69 -10.65 -37.32
C MET A 32 -14.50 -9.39 -38.18
N HIS A 33 -15.23 -8.32 -37.87
CA HIS A 33 -15.07 -7.05 -38.57
C HIS A 33 -13.71 -6.42 -38.21
N PRO A 34 -12.99 -5.79 -39.16
CA PRO A 34 -11.72 -5.12 -38.87
C PRO A 34 -11.78 -4.09 -37.74
N ASP A 35 -12.92 -3.40 -37.59
CA ASP A 35 -13.11 -2.43 -36.51
C ASP A 35 -13.11 -3.10 -35.12
N ASP A 36 -13.73 -4.28 -34.97
CA ASP A 36 -13.65 -5.04 -33.70
C ASP A 36 -12.20 -5.43 -33.36
N ALA A 37 -11.39 -5.74 -34.37
CA ALA A 37 -9.98 -6.06 -34.18
C ALA A 37 -9.14 -4.82 -33.76
N ILE A 38 -9.51 -3.64 -34.28
CA ILE A 38 -8.92 -2.36 -33.90
C ILE A 38 -9.29 -2.03 -32.45
N ASP A 39 -10.57 -2.15 -32.08
CA ASP A 39 -11.05 -1.90 -30.72
C ASP A 39 -10.35 -2.83 -29.70
N VAL A 40 -10.19 -4.12 -30.03
CA VAL A 40 -9.42 -5.08 -29.20
C VAL A 40 -7.95 -4.69 -29.08
N TRP A 41 -7.35 -4.13 -30.13
CA TRP A 41 -5.98 -3.64 -30.04
C TRP A 41 -5.88 -2.43 -29.11
N GLU A 42 -6.71 -1.40 -29.35
CA GLU A 42 -6.60 -0.11 -28.68
C GLU A 42 -7.00 -0.17 -27.21
N GLU A 43 -8.06 -0.91 -26.87
CA GLU A 43 -8.60 -0.93 -25.52
C GLU A 43 -8.01 -2.02 -24.62
N ILE A 44 -7.46 -3.08 -25.22
CA ILE A 44 -6.98 -4.27 -24.48
C ILE A 44 -5.50 -4.54 -24.73
N CYS A 45 -5.10 -4.81 -25.99
CA CYS A 45 -3.76 -5.32 -26.25
C CYS A 45 -2.66 -4.27 -26.04
N HIS A 46 -2.91 -3.04 -26.46
CA HIS A 46 -1.95 -1.94 -26.38
C HIS A 46 -1.70 -1.50 -24.92
N PRO A 47 -2.73 -1.29 -24.07
CA PRO A 47 -2.53 -1.02 -22.65
C PRO A 47 -1.73 -2.13 -21.94
N ILE A 48 -2.06 -3.41 -22.18
CA ILE A 48 -1.30 -4.54 -21.62
C ILE A 48 0.16 -4.51 -22.08
N MET A 49 0.40 -4.25 -23.37
CA MET A 49 1.74 -4.17 -23.93
C MET A 49 2.57 -3.06 -23.26
N ILE A 50 1.96 -1.91 -23.00
CA ILE A 50 2.66 -0.77 -22.38
C ILE A 50 2.94 -1.04 -20.89
N ALA A 51 1.96 -1.54 -20.14
CA ALA A 51 2.12 -1.86 -18.73
C ALA A 51 3.20 -2.94 -18.50
N ASN A 52 3.14 -4.03 -19.27
CA ASN A 52 4.00 -5.20 -19.07
C ASN A 52 5.27 -5.21 -19.94
N ARG A 53 5.40 -4.26 -20.88
CA ARG A 53 6.48 -4.21 -21.89
C ARG A 53 6.63 -5.50 -22.72
N LYS A 54 5.57 -6.31 -22.79
CA LYS A 54 5.51 -7.58 -23.52
C LYS A 54 4.25 -7.59 -24.38
N VAL A 55 4.37 -8.01 -25.64
CA VAL A 55 3.21 -8.14 -26.54
C VAL A 55 2.31 -9.25 -26.02
N PRO A 56 1.02 -8.99 -25.74
CA PRO A 56 0.09 -10.04 -25.32
C PRO A 56 -0.19 -11.02 -26.46
N GLU A 57 -0.80 -12.16 -26.15
CA GLU A 57 -1.21 -13.14 -27.16
C GLU A 57 -2.45 -12.66 -27.93
N ILE A 58 -2.26 -11.68 -28.82
CA ILE A 58 -3.31 -11.05 -29.63
C ILE A 58 -4.22 -12.10 -30.31
N PRO A 59 -3.72 -13.17 -30.97
CA PRO A 59 -4.59 -14.14 -31.61
C PRO A 59 -5.52 -14.86 -30.64
N TYR A 60 -5.12 -15.03 -29.39
CA TYR A 60 -5.95 -15.64 -28.35
C TYR A 60 -7.06 -14.69 -27.91
N ILE A 61 -6.73 -13.41 -27.69
CA ILE A 61 -7.70 -12.38 -27.30
C ILE A 61 -8.73 -12.15 -28.41
N LEU A 62 -8.31 -12.11 -29.69
CA LEU A 62 -9.24 -12.03 -30.82
C LEU A 62 -10.14 -13.27 -30.91
N GLN A 63 -9.63 -14.46 -30.57
CA GLN A 63 -10.44 -15.66 -30.49
C GLN A 63 -11.48 -15.61 -29.36
N LEU A 64 -11.14 -15.02 -28.21
CA LEU A 64 -12.12 -14.74 -27.14
C LEU A 64 -13.19 -13.76 -27.64
N ARG A 65 -12.77 -12.66 -28.29
CA ARG A 65 -13.67 -11.64 -28.87
C ARG A 65 -14.65 -12.24 -29.85
N SER A 66 -14.17 -13.08 -30.78
CA SER A 66 -15.02 -13.78 -31.76
C SER A 66 -16.05 -14.72 -31.11
N GLY A 67 -15.83 -15.14 -29.86
CA GLY A 67 -16.78 -15.96 -29.11
C GLY A 67 -17.87 -15.15 -28.42
N ARG A 68 -17.71 -13.82 -28.31
CA ARG A 68 -18.63 -12.89 -27.65
C ARG A 68 -18.88 -11.63 -28.51
N PRO A 69 -19.34 -11.78 -29.77
CA PRO A 69 -19.61 -10.63 -30.64
C PRO A 69 -20.75 -9.73 -30.13
N GLU A 70 -21.58 -10.23 -29.22
CA GLU A 70 -22.69 -9.50 -28.62
C GLU A 70 -22.28 -8.50 -27.53
N LEU A 71 -21.08 -8.63 -26.96
CA LEU A 71 -20.55 -7.68 -25.99
C LEU A 71 -20.04 -6.43 -26.70
N ASP A 72 -20.12 -5.26 -26.05
CA ASP A 72 -19.26 -4.15 -26.47
C ASP A 72 -17.80 -4.37 -26.04
N ILE A 73 -16.90 -3.49 -26.48
CA ILE A 73 -15.47 -3.62 -26.19
C ILE A 73 -15.12 -3.48 -24.71
N TYR A 74 -15.82 -2.64 -23.94
CA TYR A 74 -15.55 -2.40 -22.52
C TYR A 74 -16.10 -3.54 -21.65
N GLU A 75 -17.28 -4.04 -21.96
CA GLU A 75 -17.85 -5.25 -21.34
C GLU A 75 -16.96 -6.47 -21.65
N PHE A 76 -16.49 -6.60 -22.89
CA PHE A 76 -15.54 -7.65 -23.26
C PHE A 76 -14.17 -7.46 -22.59
N LYS A 77 -13.70 -6.21 -22.42
CA LYS A 77 -12.44 -5.89 -21.72
C LYS A 77 -12.50 -6.37 -20.27
N ASP A 78 -13.60 -6.11 -19.57
CA ASP A 78 -13.78 -6.57 -18.20
C ASP A 78 -13.74 -8.11 -18.11
N GLU A 79 -14.50 -8.82 -18.95
CA GLU A 79 -14.46 -10.28 -18.95
C GLU A 79 -13.10 -10.85 -19.37
N CYS A 80 -12.46 -10.24 -20.39
CA CYS A 80 -11.17 -10.67 -20.89
C CYS A 80 -10.09 -10.55 -19.81
N ALA A 81 -10.16 -9.54 -18.94
CA ALA A 81 -9.25 -9.38 -17.82
C ALA A 81 -9.30 -10.60 -16.88
N LYS A 82 -10.52 -11.06 -16.54
CA LYS A 82 -10.74 -12.23 -15.67
C LYS A 82 -10.22 -13.53 -16.29
N VAL A 83 -10.45 -13.73 -17.60
CA VAL A 83 -9.92 -14.89 -18.35
C VAL A 83 -8.40 -14.87 -18.39
N LEU A 84 -7.78 -13.71 -18.69
CA LEU A 84 -6.32 -13.57 -18.75
C LEU A 84 -5.67 -13.73 -17.38
N HIS A 85 -6.30 -13.23 -16.32
CA HIS A 85 -5.85 -13.44 -14.95
C HIS A 85 -5.83 -14.93 -14.60
N PHE A 86 -6.93 -15.64 -14.87
CA PHE A 86 -7.00 -17.09 -14.64
C PHE A 86 -5.90 -17.85 -15.40
N ILE A 87 -5.66 -17.51 -16.67
CA ILE A 87 -4.61 -18.17 -17.46
C ILE A 87 -3.24 -17.88 -16.86
N THR A 88 -2.96 -16.63 -16.49
CA THR A 88 -1.69 -16.23 -15.89
C THR A 88 -1.46 -16.97 -14.57
N PHE A 89 -2.49 -17.03 -13.72
CA PHE A 89 -2.50 -17.83 -12.50
C PHE A 89 -2.14 -19.30 -12.77
N LEU A 90 -2.81 -19.94 -13.73
CA LEU A 90 -2.57 -21.34 -14.06
C LEU A 90 -1.11 -21.62 -14.49
N PHE A 91 -0.51 -20.71 -15.26
CA PHE A 91 0.87 -20.85 -15.71
C PHE A 91 1.88 -20.52 -14.61
N ASN A 92 1.57 -19.60 -13.70
CA ASN A 92 2.43 -19.25 -12.56
C ASN A 92 2.44 -20.32 -11.46
N LEU A 93 1.50 -21.27 -11.46
CA LEU A 93 1.58 -22.44 -10.59
C LEU A 93 2.72 -23.40 -10.99
N GLU A 94 3.26 -23.29 -12.20
CA GLU A 94 4.32 -24.17 -12.71
C GLU A 94 4.00 -25.67 -12.50
N ASP A 95 2.71 -26.04 -12.54
CA ASP A 95 2.24 -27.42 -12.38
C ASP A 95 2.04 -28.04 -13.77
N GLU A 96 2.86 -29.04 -14.11
CA GLU A 96 2.76 -29.74 -15.40
C GLU A 96 1.41 -30.43 -15.59
N ARG A 97 0.75 -30.93 -14.53
CA ARG A 97 -0.58 -31.56 -14.66
C ARG A 97 -1.62 -30.56 -15.14
N LEU A 98 -1.45 -29.28 -14.82
CA LEU A 98 -2.38 -28.21 -15.17
C LEU A 98 -2.04 -27.54 -16.50
N THR A 99 -0.75 -27.40 -16.83
CA THR A 99 -0.30 -26.62 -17.99
C THR A 99 0.09 -27.46 -19.21
N LYS A 100 0.26 -28.78 -19.08
CA LYS A 100 0.70 -29.67 -20.17
C LYS A 100 -0.34 -29.79 -21.30
N GLY A 101 0.18 -29.83 -22.53
CA GLY A 101 -0.60 -30.00 -23.74
C GLY A 101 -1.17 -28.69 -24.29
N LYS A 102 -2.31 -28.77 -25.00
CA LYS A 102 -2.96 -27.60 -25.65
C LYS A 102 -3.97 -26.93 -24.73
N ILE A 103 -3.58 -26.62 -23.50
CA ILE A 103 -4.50 -26.18 -22.45
C ILE A 103 -5.24 -24.88 -22.81
N LYS A 104 -4.55 -23.86 -23.33
CA LYS A 104 -5.17 -22.59 -23.75
C LYS A 104 -6.29 -22.81 -24.78
N SER A 105 -6.09 -23.74 -25.71
CA SER A 105 -7.12 -24.10 -26.71
C SER A 105 -8.31 -24.82 -26.08
N ALA A 106 -8.09 -25.69 -25.09
CA ALA A 106 -9.17 -26.35 -24.36
C ALA A 106 -9.98 -25.35 -23.52
N LEU A 107 -9.31 -24.43 -22.82
CA LEU A 107 -9.93 -23.35 -22.05
C LEU A 107 -10.75 -22.42 -22.96
N LEU A 108 -10.22 -22.03 -24.12
CA LEU A 108 -10.96 -21.22 -25.09
C LEU A 108 -12.23 -21.92 -25.59
N LYS A 109 -12.16 -23.22 -25.85
CA LYS A 109 -13.36 -23.99 -26.27
C LYS A 109 -14.39 -24.10 -25.15
N LEU A 110 -13.93 -24.27 -23.90
CA LEU A 110 -14.82 -24.26 -22.75
C LEU A 110 -15.49 -22.89 -22.61
N TYR A 111 -14.74 -21.80 -22.70
CA TYR A 111 -15.24 -20.41 -22.69
C TYR A 111 -16.34 -20.22 -23.73
N LYS A 112 -16.08 -20.58 -25.00
CA LYS A 112 -17.10 -20.51 -26.07
C LYS A 112 -18.30 -21.42 -25.85
N GLY A 113 -18.14 -22.50 -25.10
CA GLY A 113 -19.21 -23.46 -24.79
C GLY A 113 -20.13 -23.03 -23.65
N VAL A 114 -19.72 -22.09 -22.79
CA VAL A 114 -20.52 -21.66 -21.62
C VAL A 114 -21.86 -21.05 -22.04
N ALA A 115 -21.89 -20.24 -23.11
CA ALA A 115 -23.12 -19.63 -23.64
C ALA A 115 -24.22 -20.66 -23.97
N THR A 116 -23.86 -21.90 -24.35
CA THR A 116 -24.84 -22.95 -24.65
C THR A 116 -25.47 -23.59 -23.41
N ARG A 117 -24.90 -23.33 -22.22
CA ARG A 117 -25.29 -23.93 -20.94
C ARG A 117 -26.04 -22.96 -20.03
N LEU A 118 -26.11 -21.67 -20.40
CA LEU A 118 -26.81 -20.64 -19.65
C LEU A 118 -28.19 -20.36 -20.25
N PRO A 119 -29.23 -20.13 -19.43
CA PRO A 119 -30.52 -19.65 -19.90
C PRO A 119 -30.40 -18.29 -20.60
N ALA A 120 -31.26 -18.03 -21.60
CA ALA A 120 -31.25 -16.79 -22.37
C ALA A 120 -31.65 -15.53 -21.58
N THR A 121 -32.06 -15.68 -20.31
CA THR A 121 -32.60 -14.62 -19.44
C THR A 121 -31.65 -14.23 -18.30
N THR A 122 -30.40 -14.70 -18.32
CA THR A 122 -29.46 -14.51 -17.21
C THR A 122 -28.72 -13.16 -17.31
N ARG A 123 -28.30 -12.60 -16.17
CA ARG A 123 -27.44 -11.41 -16.08
C ARG A 123 -26.15 -11.59 -16.91
N GLN A 124 -25.62 -10.49 -17.41
CA GLN A 124 -24.46 -10.48 -18.31
C GLN A 124 -23.18 -11.08 -17.70
N SER A 125 -22.92 -10.83 -16.40
CA SER A 125 -21.76 -11.38 -15.67
C SER A 125 -21.81 -12.90 -15.48
N ALA A 126 -22.99 -13.52 -15.60
CA ALA A 126 -23.15 -14.95 -15.33
C ALA A 126 -22.35 -15.84 -16.29
N HIS A 127 -22.03 -15.36 -17.49
CA HIS A 127 -21.14 -16.10 -18.40
C HIS A 127 -19.74 -16.26 -17.83
N ILE A 128 -19.12 -15.15 -17.39
CA ILE A 128 -17.75 -15.19 -16.89
C ILE A 128 -17.67 -15.88 -15.52
N GLU A 129 -18.64 -15.64 -14.64
CA GLU A 129 -18.74 -16.31 -13.34
C GLU A 129 -18.85 -17.83 -13.52
N ARG A 130 -19.75 -18.29 -14.42
CA ARG A 130 -19.90 -19.72 -14.71
C ARG A 130 -18.63 -20.30 -15.34
N TYR A 131 -17.98 -19.58 -16.25
CA TYR A 131 -16.72 -20.02 -16.84
C TYR A 131 -15.64 -20.23 -15.78
N LEU A 132 -15.45 -19.27 -14.86
CA LEU A 132 -14.45 -19.35 -13.81
C LEU A 132 -14.74 -20.52 -12.86
N ALA A 133 -15.98 -20.64 -12.40
CA ALA A 133 -16.41 -21.74 -11.55
C ALA A 133 -16.19 -23.11 -12.21
N ASP A 134 -16.58 -23.25 -13.48
CA ASP A 134 -16.39 -24.47 -14.27
C ASP A 134 -14.90 -24.85 -14.37
N VAL A 135 -14.05 -23.88 -14.68
CA VAL A 135 -12.62 -24.10 -14.83
C VAL A 135 -11.97 -24.43 -13.48
N CYS A 136 -12.32 -23.73 -12.40
CA CYS A 136 -11.83 -24.00 -11.05
C CYS A 136 -12.21 -25.43 -10.59
N ALA A 137 -13.45 -25.87 -10.84
CA ALA A 137 -13.86 -27.24 -10.60
C ALA A 137 -12.98 -28.25 -11.36
N LEU A 138 -12.70 -27.98 -12.64
CA LEU A 138 -11.89 -28.86 -13.47
C LEU A 138 -10.42 -28.90 -13.05
N VAL A 139 -9.86 -27.81 -12.51
CA VAL A 139 -8.52 -27.76 -11.90
C VAL A 139 -8.46 -28.70 -10.69
N ILE A 140 -9.40 -28.58 -9.74
CA ILE A 140 -9.43 -29.43 -8.55
C ILE A 140 -9.61 -30.90 -8.94
N ILE A 141 -10.52 -31.20 -9.87
CA ILE A 141 -10.71 -32.55 -10.39
C ILE A 141 -9.40 -33.09 -10.99
N ALA A 142 -8.70 -32.30 -11.79
CA ALA A 142 -7.45 -32.71 -12.43
C ALA A 142 -6.35 -33.02 -11.40
N LYS A 143 -6.32 -32.34 -10.26
CA LYS A 143 -5.37 -32.59 -9.17
C LYS A 143 -5.73 -33.84 -8.37
N VAL A 144 -7.01 -34.03 -8.06
CA VAL A 144 -7.50 -35.08 -7.16
C VAL A 144 -7.59 -36.46 -7.80
N VAL A 145 -7.93 -36.55 -9.10
CA VAL A 145 -8.10 -37.86 -9.74
C VAL A 145 -6.73 -38.53 -9.92
N LYS A 146 -6.53 -39.65 -9.24
CA LYS A 146 -5.27 -40.42 -9.25
C LYS A 146 -5.05 -41.10 -10.61
N GLY A 147 -3.94 -40.78 -11.27
CA GLY A 147 -3.48 -41.42 -12.50
C GLY A 147 -2.37 -40.61 -13.18
N GLU A 148 -1.24 -41.25 -13.48
CA GLU A 148 -0.01 -40.62 -14.03
C GLU A 148 -0.21 -39.87 -15.37
N SER A 149 -1.37 -40.02 -16.02
CA SER A 149 -1.70 -39.42 -17.31
C SER A 149 -2.89 -38.44 -17.29
N ILE A 150 -3.48 -38.15 -16.12
CA ILE A 150 -4.65 -37.27 -16.01
C ILE A 150 -4.17 -35.83 -15.83
N SER A 151 -4.18 -35.08 -16.94
CA SER A 151 -3.94 -33.63 -16.96
C SER A 151 -5.26 -32.86 -17.04
N LEU A 152 -5.21 -31.55 -16.75
CA LEU A 152 -6.34 -30.65 -16.91
C LEU A 152 -6.91 -30.71 -18.35
N THR A 153 -6.05 -30.79 -19.36
CA THR A 153 -6.47 -31.01 -20.76
C THR A 153 -7.26 -32.31 -20.93
N GLY A 154 -6.86 -33.38 -20.24
CA GLY A 154 -7.55 -34.68 -20.25
C GLY A 154 -8.94 -34.62 -19.63
N VAL A 155 -9.10 -33.87 -18.54
CA VAL A 155 -10.38 -33.66 -17.85
C VAL A 155 -11.30 -32.70 -18.62
N LEU A 156 -10.74 -31.66 -19.24
CA LEU A 156 -11.48 -30.69 -20.06
C LEU A 156 -12.08 -31.32 -21.32
N LYS A 157 -11.38 -32.27 -21.94
CA LYS A 157 -11.73 -32.78 -23.28
C LYS A 157 -13.13 -33.42 -23.34
N PRO A 158 -13.54 -34.32 -22.43
CA PRO A 158 -14.91 -34.85 -22.40
C PRO A 158 -15.98 -33.77 -22.21
N VAL A 159 -15.69 -32.72 -21.43
CA VAL A 159 -16.63 -31.61 -21.16
C VAL A 159 -16.81 -30.75 -22.41
N VAL A 160 -15.70 -30.36 -23.03
CA VAL A 160 -15.69 -29.54 -24.25
C VAL A 160 -16.28 -30.28 -25.45
N ASP A 161 -16.07 -31.60 -25.55
CA ASP A 161 -16.67 -32.44 -26.59
C ASP A 161 -18.18 -32.74 -26.33
N GLY A 162 -18.74 -32.27 -25.21
CA GLY A 162 -20.13 -32.55 -24.81
C GLY A 162 -20.40 -34.01 -24.41
N LYS A 163 -19.36 -34.80 -24.14
CA LYS A 163 -19.44 -36.22 -23.76
C LYS A 163 -19.70 -36.43 -22.27
N ALA A 164 -19.42 -35.43 -21.44
CA ALA A 164 -19.69 -35.44 -20.00
C ALA A 164 -20.03 -34.03 -19.49
N THR A 165 -20.85 -33.94 -18.45
CA THR A 165 -21.07 -32.68 -17.72
C THR A 165 -20.03 -32.52 -16.61
N ILE A 166 -19.83 -31.30 -16.12
CA ILE A 166 -18.88 -31.03 -15.03
C ILE A 166 -19.28 -31.80 -13.76
N SER A 167 -20.57 -31.86 -13.40
CA SER A 167 -21.05 -32.67 -12.28
C SER A 167 -20.76 -34.17 -12.46
N GLN A 168 -20.84 -34.71 -13.70
CA GLN A 168 -20.49 -36.11 -13.96
C GLN A 168 -19.00 -36.38 -13.75
N VAL A 169 -18.14 -35.44 -14.14
CA VAL A 169 -16.69 -35.54 -13.95
C VAL A 169 -16.32 -35.32 -12.48
N ALA A 170 -16.99 -34.40 -11.77
CA ALA A 170 -16.80 -34.15 -10.34
C ALA A 170 -17.07 -35.42 -9.49
N ARG A 171 -18.08 -36.22 -9.86
CA ARG A 171 -18.34 -37.53 -9.22
C ARG A 171 -17.17 -38.52 -9.34
N LEU A 172 -16.31 -38.39 -10.36
CA LEU A 172 -15.09 -39.20 -10.47
C LEU A 172 -14.05 -38.74 -9.45
N ALA A 173 -13.87 -37.43 -9.29
CA ALA A 173 -12.98 -36.86 -8.27
C ALA A 173 -13.46 -37.23 -6.85
N LEU A 174 -14.76 -37.08 -6.56
CA LEU A 174 -15.33 -37.43 -5.25
C LEU A 174 -15.12 -38.90 -4.87
N LYS A 175 -15.14 -39.81 -5.85
CA LYS A 175 -14.81 -41.23 -5.64
C LYS A 175 -13.32 -41.49 -5.43
N ALA A 176 -12.45 -40.63 -5.97
CA ALA A 176 -10.99 -40.75 -5.88
C ALA A 176 -10.41 -40.14 -4.59
N LEU A 177 -11.19 -39.34 -3.85
CA LEU A 177 -10.73 -38.60 -2.66
C LEU A 177 -10.28 -39.46 -1.49
N GLY A 178 -10.86 -40.65 -1.29
CA GLY A 178 -10.54 -41.50 -0.13
C GLY A 178 -10.62 -40.76 1.22
N ASP A 179 -9.66 -41.04 2.09
CA ASP A 179 -9.46 -40.44 3.43
C ASP A 179 -8.27 -39.45 3.44
N GLU A 180 -7.95 -38.83 2.31
CA GLU A 180 -6.84 -37.86 2.19
C GLU A 180 -7.11 -36.60 3.02
N ASP A 181 -6.06 -35.96 3.53
CA ASP A 181 -6.15 -34.80 4.42
C ASP A 181 -6.88 -33.59 3.78
N TYR A 182 -6.77 -33.44 2.46
CA TYR A 182 -7.47 -32.41 1.69
C TYR A 182 -8.92 -32.76 1.30
N ALA A 183 -9.41 -33.96 1.64
CA ALA A 183 -10.68 -34.46 1.12
C ALA A 183 -11.90 -33.66 1.59
N THR A 184 -11.86 -33.11 2.81
CA THR A 184 -12.94 -32.26 3.35
C THR A 184 -13.07 -30.97 2.55
N ALA A 185 -11.96 -30.25 2.34
CA ALA A 185 -11.95 -28.99 1.59
C ALA A 185 -12.41 -29.19 0.14
N VAL A 186 -11.96 -30.26 -0.52
CA VAL A 186 -12.41 -30.58 -1.90
C VAL A 186 -13.89 -30.92 -1.95
N ARG A 187 -14.44 -31.66 -0.98
CA ARG A 187 -15.88 -31.97 -0.92
C ARG A 187 -16.70 -30.70 -0.74
N GLN A 188 -16.28 -29.80 0.16
CA GLN A 188 -16.96 -28.52 0.39
C GLN A 188 -17.02 -27.67 -0.89
N PHE A 189 -15.96 -27.64 -1.69
CA PHE A 189 -15.94 -26.92 -2.96
C PHE A 189 -16.77 -27.61 -4.06
N LEU A 190 -16.59 -28.92 -4.29
CA LEU A 190 -17.27 -29.62 -5.38
C LEU A 190 -18.79 -29.81 -5.12
N HIS A 191 -19.23 -29.74 -3.86
CA HIS A 191 -20.65 -29.73 -3.48
C HIS A 191 -21.24 -28.33 -3.34
N ASP A 192 -20.48 -27.28 -3.65
CA ASP A 192 -21.01 -25.93 -3.62
C ASP A 192 -22.22 -25.81 -4.59
N PRO A 193 -23.36 -25.22 -4.16
CA PRO A 193 -24.54 -25.07 -5.01
C PRO A 193 -24.29 -24.34 -6.33
N PHE A 194 -23.28 -23.46 -6.38
CA PHE A 194 -22.85 -22.77 -7.60
C PHE A 194 -22.17 -23.74 -8.57
N ILE A 195 -21.43 -24.75 -8.07
CA ILE A 195 -20.71 -25.75 -8.85
C ILE A 195 -21.62 -26.91 -9.25
N ASP A 196 -22.33 -27.49 -8.29
CA ASP A 196 -23.33 -28.55 -8.49
C ASP A 196 -24.71 -28.11 -7.97
N PRO A 197 -25.59 -27.60 -8.85
CA PRO A 197 -26.95 -27.19 -8.47
C PRO A 197 -27.82 -28.35 -7.95
N THR A 198 -27.37 -29.60 -8.08
CA THR A 198 -28.08 -30.79 -7.59
C THR A 198 -27.60 -31.29 -6.24
N ALA A 199 -26.58 -30.65 -5.65
CA ALA A 199 -26.05 -30.99 -4.33
C ALA A 199 -26.98 -30.49 -3.20
N THR A 200 -27.24 -31.35 -2.22
CA THR A 200 -27.88 -30.96 -0.95
C THR A 200 -26.84 -30.23 -0.09
N PRO A 201 -27.16 -29.10 0.56
CA PRO A 201 -26.21 -28.43 1.47
C PRO A 201 -25.72 -29.42 2.54
N LEU A 202 -24.40 -29.58 2.67
CA LEU A 202 -23.81 -30.34 3.76
C LEU A 202 -23.99 -29.51 5.05
N GLU A 203 -24.53 -30.12 6.12
CA GLU A 203 -24.62 -29.49 7.44
C GLU A 203 -23.22 -28.98 7.83
N ALA A 204 -23.13 -27.69 8.16
CA ALA A 204 -21.90 -27.05 8.60
C ALA A 204 -21.36 -27.80 9.82
N GLY A 205 -20.24 -28.49 9.66
CA GLY A 205 -19.50 -29.02 10.79
C GLY A 205 -18.83 -27.87 11.52
N ASN A 206 -19.23 -27.69 12.79
CA ASN A 206 -18.56 -26.81 13.78
C ASN A 206 -17.04 -26.85 13.63
N GLY A 207 -16.42 -25.67 13.52
CA GLY A 207 -14.98 -25.52 13.76
C GLY A 207 -14.28 -24.45 12.94
N ILE A 208 -14.80 -23.22 12.91
CA ILE A 208 -13.99 -21.99 12.81
C ILE A 208 -14.70 -20.99 13.73
N ASP A 209 -14.24 -20.92 14.98
CA ASP A 209 -14.52 -19.79 15.86
C ASP A 209 -13.58 -18.66 15.41
N ASP A 210 -14.03 -17.84 14.48
CA ASP A 210 -13.49 -16.50 14.27
C ASP A 210 -14.54 -15.52 14.82
N ASP A 211 -14.41 -15.20 16.10
CA ASP A 211 -15.06 -14.07 16.74
C ASP A 211 -14.41 -12.78 16.20
N ASP A 212 -14.85 -12.33 15.03
CA ASP A 212 -14.71 -10.94 14.58
C ASP A 212 -16.10 -10.44 14.18
N ASP A 213 -16.88 -10.07 15.20
CA ASP A 213 -18.04 -9.19 15.07
C ASP A 213 -17.53 -7.80 14.66
N ASP A 214 -17.57 -7.48 13.36
CA ASP A 214 -17.84 -6.14 12.80
C ASP A 214 -17.73 -6.20 11.27
N ASP A 215 -18.86 -6.41 10.58
CA ASP A 215 -19.25 -5.75 9.31
C ASP A 215 -20.53 -6.40 8.75
N ASP A 216 -21.69 -5.88 9.18
CA ASP A 216 -22.95 -6.04 8.46
C ASP A 216 -22.85 -5.24 7.14
N ASP A 217 -22.68 -5.91 5.98
CA ASP A 217 -23.26 -5.53 4.65
C ASP A 217 -22.67 -6.22 3.39
N ASP A 218 -22.09 -7.42 3.45
CA ASP A 218 -21.71 -8.11 2.20
C ASP A 218 -22.83 -9.05 1.69
N ASP A 219 -23.58 -8.55 0.69
CA ASP A 219 -24.21 -9.39 -0.35
C ASP A 219 -23.08 -10.16 -1.07
N ASP A 220 -22.50 -11.16 -0.39
CA ASP A 220 -21.45 -12.03 -0.93
C ASP A 220 -21.96 -12.64 -2.24
N ASN A 221 -21.42 -12.16 -3.37
CA ASN A 221 -21.80 -12.67 -4.66
C ASN A 221 -21.51 -14.17 -4.66
N PRO A 222 -22.46 -15.07 -4.99
CA PRO A 222 -22.29 -16.52 -4.80
C PRO A 222 -21.03 -17.14 -5.43
N ILE A 223 -20.48 -16.48 -6.45
CA ILE A 223 -19.19 -16.84 -7.07
C ILE A 223 -17.99 -16.60 -6.14
N ASP A 224 -17.98 -15.55 -5.33
CA ASP A 224 -16.83 -15.19 -4.48
C ASP A 224 -16.65 -16.23 -3.36
N VAL A 225 -17.75 -16.66 -2.74
CA VAL A 225 -17.78 -17.81 -1.82
C VAL A 225 -17.25 -19.08 -2.48
N SER A 226 -17.61 -19.32 -3.74
CA SER A 226 -17.14 -20.48 -4.51
C SER A 226 -15.65 -20.41 -4.83
N LEU A 227 -15.13 -19.23 -5.16
CA LEU A 227 -13.72 -18.99 -5.45
C LEU A 227 -12.86 -19.09 -4.18
N LEU A 228 -13.38 -18.66 -3.03
CA LEU A 228 -12.73 -18.87 -1.73
C LEU A 228 -12.62 -20.35 -1.41
N LYS A 229 -13.70 -21.13 -1.58
CA LYS A 229 -13.67 -22.59 -1.40
C LYS A 229 -12.69 -23.28 -2.36
N PHE A 230 -12.60 -22.80 -3.62
CA PHE A 230 -11.60 -23.27 -4.57
C PHE A 230 -10.18 -23.04 -4.06
N LYS A 231 -9.88 -21.84 -3.57
CA LYS A 231 -8.57 -21.47 -3.02
C LYS A 231 -8.19 -22.36 -1.84
N THR A 232 -9.10 -22.56 -0.88
CA THR A 232 -8.90 -23.44 0.28
C THR A 232 -8.66 -24.88 -0.15
N ALA A 233 -9.44 -25.39 -1.11
CA ALA A 233 -9.25 -26.74 -1.65
C ALA A 233 -7.91 -26.92 -2.36
N LEU A 234 -7.48 -25.93 -3.17
CA LEU A 234 -6.20 -25.98 -3.88
C LEU A 234 -5.01 -25.87 -2.93
N HIS A 235 -5.12 -25.03 -1.89
CA HIS A 235 -4.11 -24.87 -0.85
C HIS A 235 -3.90 -26.19 -0.09
N ALA A 236 -4.99 -26.80 0.39
CA ALA A 236 -4.93 -28.08 1.11
C ALA A 236 -4.32 -29.21 0.25
N ILE A 237 -4.60 -29.23 -1.07
CA ILE A 237 -3.98 -30.19 -1.99
C ILE A 237 -2.45 -29.99 -2.04
N TYR A 238 -1.98 -28.76 -2.19
CA TYR A 238 -0.53 -28.49 -2.26
C TYR A 238 0.18 -28.70 -0.93
N GLU A 239 -0.47 -28.43 0.20
CA GLU A 239 0.07 -28.75 1.54
C GLU A 239 0.22 -30.26 1.74
N ALA A 240 -0.77 -31.04 1.31
CA ALA A 240 -0.66 -32.51 1.36
C ALA A 240 0.41 -33.06 0.41
N GLU A 241 0.60 -32.42 -0.76
CA GLU A 241 1.70 -32.76 -1.69
C GLU A 241 3.08 -32.44 -1.08
N ALA A 242 3.19 -31.42 -0.22
CA ALA A 242 4.41 -31.08 0.51
C ALA A 242 4.69 -32.02 1.71
N GLY A 243 3.64 -32.56 2.34
CA GLY A 243 3.76 -33.46 3.49
C GLY A 243 3.94 -34.95 3.16
N ALA A 244 3.78 -35.36 1.90
CA ALA A 244 3.87 -36.77 1.51
C ALA A 244 5.33 -37.24 1.39
N PRO A 245 5.77 -38.28 2.13
CA PRO A 245 7.09 -38.86 1.93
C PRO A 245 7.17 -39.44 0.52
N THR A 246 8.15 -38.99 -0.26
CA THR A 246 8.50 -39.46 -1.61
C THR A 246 8.75 -40.97 -1.59
N SER A 247 7.68 -41.74 -1.80
CA SER A 247 7.71 -43.19 -1.79
C SER A 247 7.51 -43.71 -3.21
N ALA A 248 8.62 -43.89 -3.92
CA ALA A 248 8.94 -45.09 -4.71
C ALA A 248 10.09 -44.80 -5.69
N ASP A 249 11.32 -45.13 -5.29
CA ASP A 249 12.13 -45.97 -6.19
C ASP A 249 12.70 -47.14 -5.39
N ASN A 250 12.37 -48.34 -5.86
CA ASN A 250 12.79 -49.61 -5.31
C ASN A 250 13.64 -50.24 -6.42
N GLY A 251 14.97 -50.18 -6.31
CA GLY A 251 15.81 -50.93 -7.23
C GLY A 251 17.29 -50.58 -7.26
N GLU A 252 18.04 -51.29 -6.42
CA GLU A 252 19.43 -51.71 -6.64
C GLU A 252 20.59 -50.75 -6.29
N GLU A 253 21.43 -51.29 -5.42
CA GLU A 253 22.80 -50.93 -5.05
C GLU A 253 23.62 -50.30 -6.18
N GLY A 254 24.17 -49.11 -5.95
CA GLY A 254 25.17 -48.52 -6.85
C GLY A 254 25.58 -47.10 -6.51
N GLU A 255 26.69 -46.97 -5.76
CA GLU A 255 27.74 -45.93 -5.82
C GLU A 255 27.38 -44.46 -6.10
N GLU A 256 27.73 -43.61 -5.11
CA GLU A 256 28.17 -42.20 -5.20
C GLU A 256 27.65 -41.35 -6.38
N ALA A 257 26.57 -40.58 -6.15
CA ALA A 257 26.22 -39.43 -6.98
C ALA A 257 25.51 -38.32 -6.17
N SER A 258 26.28 -37.27 -5.87
CA SER A 258 25.91 -35.84 -5.65
C SER A 258 24.57 -35.48 -4.97
N ASP A 259 24.68 -35.02 -3.72
CA ASP A 259 23.66 -34.29 -2.94
C ASP A 259 23.51 -32.82 -3.42
N GLU A 260 22.96 -32.55 -4.60
CA GLU A 260 22.68 -31.16 -5.05
C GLU A 260 21.21 -30.85 -5.45
N ASP A 261 20.26 -31.78 -5.37
CA ASP A 261 18.89 -31.55 -5.90
C ASP A 261 17.72 -31.65 -4.89
N GLU A 262 17.94 -31.86 -3.58
CA GLU A 262 16.84 -32.00 -2.61
C GLU A 262 16.21 -30.67 -2.12
N ASP A 263 16.83 -29.51 -2.34
CA ASP A 263 16.33 -28.21 -1.86
C ASP A 263 15.30 -27.53 -2.79
N GLY A 264 15.13 -28.01 -4.03
CA GLY A 264 14.28 -27.35 -5.04
C GLY A 264 12.78 -27.69 -4.98
N GLY A 265 12.41 -28.80 -4.34
CA GLY A 265 11.02 -29.27 -4.27
C GLY A 265 10.14 -28.40 -3.36
N ASP A 266 10.67 -28.04 -2.19
CA ASP A 266 9.97 -27.24 -1.18
C ASP A 266 9.81 -25.77 -1.61
N GLU A 267 10.80 -25.22 -2.33
CA GLU A 267 10.73 -23.84 -2.85
C GLU A 267 9.64 -23.69 -3.93
N ALA A 268 9.53 -24.65 -4.85
CA ALA A 268 8.50 -24.64 -5.90
C ALA A 268 7.08 -24.83 -5.32
N LEU A 269 6.92 -25.64 -4.28
CA LEU A 269 5.65 -25.80 -3.56
C LEU A 269 5.27 -24.54 -2.78
N GLN A 270 6.24 -23.88 -2.13
CA GLN A 270 5.99 -22.63 -1.42
C GLN A 270 5.62 -21.49 -2.38
N GLU A 271 6.23 -21.44 -3.58
CA GLU A 271 5.84 -20.48 -4.63
C GLU A 271 4.41 -20.73 -5.13
N ARG A 272 4.01 -22.00 -5.31
CA ARG A 272 2.62 -22.37 -5.65
C ARG A 272 1.61 -21.91 -4.62
N LEU A 273 1.91 -22.10 -3.33
CA LEU A 273 1.04 -21.64 -2.24
C LEU A 273 0.90 -20.11 -2.23
N LYS A 274 1.99 -19.36 -2.49
CA LYS A 274 1.93 -17.90 -2.65
C LYS A 274 1.06 -17.48 -3.83
N VAL A 275 1.19 -18.15 -4.97
CA VAL A 275 0.38 -17.89 -6.17
C VAL A 275 -1.10 -18.20 -5.92
N ALA A 276 -1.42 -19.31 -5.24
CA ALA A 276 -2.78 -19.65 -4.81
C ALA A 276 -3.35 -18.62 -3.81
N ALA A 277 -2.53 -18.11 -2.90
CA ALA A 277 -2.94 -17.15 -1.88
C ALA A 277 -3.46 -15.81 -2.46
N VAL A 278 -2.97 -15.39 -3.64
CA VAL A 278 -3.32 -14.12 -4.29
C VAL A 278 -4.31 -14.27 -5.45
N PHE A 279 -4.89 -15.46 -5.63
CA PHE A 279 -5.85 -15.72 -6.71
C PHE A 279 -7.18 -15.01 -6.45
N ASP A 280 -7.45 -13.95 -7.22
CA ASP A 280 -8.70 -13.19 -7.21
C ASP A 280 -9.03 -12.71 -8.64
N PRO A 281 -9.68 -13.58 -9.45
CA PRO A 281 -9.98 -13.26 -10.82
C PRO A 281 -11.10 -12.21 -10.97
N MET A 282 -11.95 -12.01 -9.95
CA MET A 282 -13.09 -11.10 -10.07
C MET A 282 -12.67 -9.63 -9.97
N ARG A 283 -11.60 -9.33 -9.22
CA ARG A 283 -10.97 -8.00 -9.17
C ARG A 283 -10.00 -7.71 -10.32
N ALA A 284 -9.79 -8.65 -11.24
CA ALA A 284 -8.88 -8.45 -12.37
C ALA A 284 -9.42 -7.43 -13.37
N ALA A 285 -8.61 -6.41 -13.67
CA ALA A 285 -8.93 -5.38 -14.66
C ALA A 285 -7.76 -5.16 -15.63
N ILE A 286 -8.08 -4.85 -16.89
CA ILE A 286 -7.09 -4.36 -17.85
C ILE A 286 -6.97 -2.85 -17.68
N PRO A 287 -5.78 -2.31 -17.41
CA PRO A 287 -5.62 -0.88 -17.14
C PRO A 287 -6.07 -0.04 -18.34
N SER A 288 -6.47 1.20 -18.06
CA SER A 288 -6.60 2.22 -19.09
C SER A 288 -5.24 2.54 -19.70
N MET A 289 -5.23 3.21 -20.86
CA MET A 289 -3.99 3.61 -21.51
C MET A 289 -3.15 4.56 -20.63
N GLU A 290 -3.82 5.44 -19.87
CA GLU A 290 -3.16 6.35 -18.92
C GLU A 290 -2.55 5.61 -17.73
N GLU A 291 -3.31 4.69 -17.12
CA GLU A 291 -2.83 3.83 -16.03
C GLU A 291 -1.64 2.99 -16.48
N ALA A 292 -1.71 2.39 -17.67
CA ALA A 292 -0.62 1.60 -18.24
C ALA A 292 0.68 2.43 -18.39
N GLN A 293 0.57 3.69 -18.82
CA GLN A 293 1.72 4.60 -18.90
C GLN A 293 2.26 4.97 -17.52
N ASN A 294 1.40 5.14 -16.52
CA ASN A 294 1.81 5.42 -15.14
C ASN A 294 2.54 4.21 -14.53
N ILE A 295 2.03 2.98 -14.74
CA ILE A 295 2.69 1.73 -14.35
C ILE A 295 4.06 1.63 -15.03
N ALA A 296 4.12 1.85 -16.35
CA ALA A 296 5.36 1.78 -17.10
C ALA A 296 6.41 2.81 -16.62
N ARG A 297 5.97 4.03 -16.25
CA ARG A 297 6.81 5.08 -15.66
C ARG A 297 7.33 4.70 -14.27
N ARG A 298 6.48 4.14 -13.41
CA ARG A 298 6.87 3.66 -12.06
C ARG A 298 7.91 2.53 -12.16
N LEU A 299 7.69 1.55 -13.03
CA LEU A 299 8.65 0.47 -13.27
C LEU A 299 9.99 0.97 -13.83
N GLU A 300 9.96 2.02 -14.65
CA GLU A 300 11.18 2.66 -15.15
C GLU A 300 11.96 3.39 -14.05
N ALA A 301 11.24 4.14 -13.20
CA ALA A 301 11.82 4.82 -12.06
C ALA A 301 12.48 3.81 -11.09
N ALA A 302 11.80 2.70 -10.78
CA ALA A 302 12.35 1.62 -9.95
C ALA A 302 13.60 0.99 -10.58
N ARG A 303 13.60 0.73 -11.90
CA ARG A 303 14.77 0.18 -12.60
C ARG A 303 15.95 1.15 -12.62
N ASN A 304 15.68 2.45 -12.70
CA ASN A 304 16.71 3.48 -12.71
C ASN A 304 17.27 3.75 -11.31
N ALA A 305 16.48 3.59 -10.25
CA ALA A 305 16.94 3.65 -8.86
C ALA A 305 18.01 2.59 -8.56
N GLY A 306 17.89 1.38 -9.13
CA GLY A 306 18.90 0.32 -8.96
C GLY A 306 20.22 0.52 -9.71
N LYS A 307 20.26 1.38 -10.74
CA LYS A 307 21.47 1.62 -11.57
C LYS A 307 22.38 2.74 -11.05
N ASN A 308 21.89 3.58 -10.14
CA ASN A 308 22.67 4.65 -9.51
C ASN A 308 23.25 4.24 -8.14
N ARG A 309 23.64 2.97 -7.98
CA ARG A 309 24.50 2.57 -6.86
C ARG A 309 25.95 2.90 -7.25
N PRO A 310 26.67 3.79 -6.55
CA PRO A 310 28.07 4.05 -6.85
C PRO A 310 28.86 2.77 -6.62
N THR A 311 29.29 2.10 -7.69
CA THR A 311 30.29 1.04 -7.59
C THR A 311 31.61 1.70 -7.17
N LEU A 312 32.05 1.43 -5.94
CA LEU A 312 33.41 1.68 -5.47
C LEU A 312 34.38 0.79 -6.27
N ALA A 313 34.71 1.23 -7.49
CA ALA A 313 35.85 0.70 -8.23
C ALA A 313 37.13 1.08 -7.47
N ALA A 314 37.92 0.06 -7.16
CA ALA A 314 39.20 0.13 -6.49
C ALA A 314 40.10 1.24 -7.08
N ARG A 315 40.39 2.26 -6.26
CA ARG A 315 41.47 3.19 -6.54
C ARG A 315 42.67 2.79 -5.68
N ALA A 316 43.66 2.25 -6.38
CA ALA A 316 44.98 1.92 -5.87
C ALA A 316 45.60 3.08 -5.07
N ALA A 317 46.35 2.70 -4.04
CA ALA A 317 47.13 3.60 -3.21
C ALA A 317 48.03 4.51 -4.05
N PRO A 318 48.03 5.83 -3.82
CA PRO A 318 49.09 6.67 -4.35
C PRO A 318 50.32 6.52 -3.45
N ALA A 319 51.37 5.92 -4.01
CA ALA A 319 52.72 6.12 -3.53
C ALA A 319 53.05 7.62 -3.53
N ALA A 320 53.75 8.06 -2.49
CA ALA A 320 54.24 9.42 -2.34
C ALA A 320 55.06 9.87 -3.56
N PRO A 321 54.88 11.12 -4.02
CA PRO A 321 55.98 11.95 -4.43
C PRO A 321 56.35 12.86 -3.26
N ALA A 322 57.55 12.63 -2.74
CA ALA A 322 58.25 13.63 -1.97
C ALA A 322 58.60 14.83 -2.86
N ALA A 323 58.57 15.98 -2.21
CA ALA A 323 59.44 17.13 -2.44
C ALA A 323 59.20 18.03 -3.66
N GLY A 324 59.13 19.31 -3.32
CA GLY A 324 59.85 20.37 -4.02
C GLY A 324 59.00 21.08 -5.07
N GLY A 325 58.54 22.30 -4.85
CA GLY A 325 59.20 23.38 -4.12
C GLY A 325 60.25 24.04 -5.02
N GLY A 326 59.92 25.24 -5.49
CA GLY A 326 60.81 26.16 -6.21
C GLY A 326 59.96 27.23 -6.90
N GLY A 327 60.16 28.53 -6.73
CA GLY A 327 61.26 29.24 -6.08
C GLY A 327 61.43 30.61 -6.77
N GLY A 328 61.55 31.66 -5.96
CA GLY A 328 61.86 33.06 -6.33
C GLY A 328 61.08 34.01 -5.40
N GLY A 329 61.65 34.87 -4.55
CA GLY A 329 63.01 35.38 -4.44
C GLY A 329 63.00 36.92 -4.49
N GLY A 330 63.13 37.58 -3.34
CA GLY A 330 63.61 38.97 -3.25
C GLY A 330 62.56 40.08 -3.34
N GLY A 331 62.91 41.34 -3.45
CA GLY A 331 64.11 41.77 -4.16
C GLY A 331 65.35 41.79 -3.29
N ALA A 332 66.03 40.65 -3.11
CA ALA A 332 67.20 40.55 -2.24
C ALA A 332 66.85 40.94 -0.77
N LYS A 333 67.64 40.80 0.29
CA LYS A 333 68.98 40.28 0.70
C LYS A 333 68.88 40.40 2.25
N SER A 334 69.57 39.70 3.15
CA SER A 334 70.89 39.08 3.17
C SER A 334 71.14 38.56 4.60
N GLY A 335 71.98 37.54 4.72
CA GLY A 335 72.72 37.16 5.95
C GLY A 335 71.96 36.13 6.79
N GLY A 336 72.38 34.87 6.90
CA GLY A 336 73.71 34.38 7.29
C GLY A 336 73.52 33.74 8.68
N GLY A 337 73.90 32.52 9.00
CA GLY A 337 74.83 31.54 8.44
C GLY A 337 75.06 30.47 9.53
N GLY A 338 75.53 29.28 9.10
CA GLY A 338 76.14 28.20 9.91
C GLY A 338 75.23 27.49 10.93
N GLY A 339 75.34 26.19 11.18
CA GLY A 339 76.27 25.17 10.71
C GLY A 339 76.41 24.06 11.75
N GLY A 340 76.53 22.80 11.29
CA GLY A 340 77.04 21.64 12.03
C GLY A 340 76.08 21.04 13.08
N GLY A 341 76.03 19.74 13.34
CA GLY A 341 76.89 18.60 13.01
C GLY A 341 76.86 17.61 14.18
N GLY A 342 76.84 16.30 13.89
CA GLY A 342 77.46 15.26 14.73
C GLY A 342 76.73 14.69 15.97
N GLY A 343 76.45 13.38 15.91
CA GLY A 343 77.20 12.36 16.69
C GLY A 343 76.87 12.10 18.17
N GLY A 344 76.72 10.80 18.50
CA GLY A 344 76.86 10.21 19.86
C GLY A 344 75.67 10.46 20.78
N GLY A 345 75.25 9.59 21.71
CA GLY A 345 75.85 8.43 22.33
C GLY A 345 75.31 8.34 23.77
N ALA A 346 74.93 7.13 24.20
CA ALA A 346 74.99 6.62 25.58
C ALA A 346 74.24 7.31 26.76
N LYS A 347 73.44 6.45 27.43
CA LYS A 347 73.36 6.18 28.89
C LYS A 347 72.49 7.05 29.83
N ASN A 348 71.71 6.28 30.60
CA ASN A 348 71.57 6.24 32.07
C ASN A 348 70.35 6.86 32.76
N GLY A 349 69.80 6.03 33.66
CA GLY A 349 69.14 6.41 34.93
C GLY A 349 67.61 6.33 34.87
N GLY A 350 66.89 5.58 35.71
CA GLY A 350 67.23 4.79 36.89
C GLY A 350 65.98 4.60 37.78
N GLY A 351 65.96 3.52 38.58
CA GLY A 351 65.05 3.26 39.74
C GLY A 351 63.59 2.89 39.40
N ALA A 352 62.99 1.73 39.74
CA ALA A 352 62.94 0.96 40.99
C ALA A 352 62.49 1.87 42.17
N THR A 353 61.40 1.63 42.91
CA THR A 353 60.88 0.43 43.60
C THR A 353 59.46 0.75 44.15
N VAL A 354 58.46 -0.13 44.07
CA VAL A 354 57.88 -0.98 45.15
C VAL A 354 57.62 -0.28 46.49
N ILE A 355 56.38 -0.35 47.01
CA ILE A 355 55.86 -0.69 48.39
C ILE A 355 54.33 -0.46 48.31
N LYS A 356 53.40 -1.44 48.37
CA LYS A 356 52.96 -2.40 49.41
C LYS A 356 52.18 -1.77 50.58
N GLY A 357 50.99 -2.33 50.85
CA GLY A 357 50.25 -2.24 52.12
C GLY A 357 48.84 -1.70 51.88
N GLY A 358 47.76 -2.30 52.40
CA GLY A 358 47.60 -3.33 53.41
C GLY A 358 46.17 -3.20 53.92
N GLY A 359 45.43 -4.30 54.02
CA GLY A 359 44.01 -4.29 54.38
C GLY A 359 43.73 -4.14 55.88
N ALA A 360 42.44 -4.12 56.21
CA ALA A 360 41.89 -4.62 57.46
C ALA A 360 40.37 -4.79 57.33
N ALA A 361 39.86 -5.83 57.99
CA ALA A 361 38.51 -6.36 57.97
C ALA A 361 37.72 -6.03 59.26
N ALA A 362 36.39 -6.15 59.21
CA ALA A 362 35.42 -6.52 60.27
C ALA A 362 34.02 -6.00 59.82
N GLY A 363 32.87 -6.66 59.96
CA GLY A 363 32.47 -7.89 60.63
C GLY A 363 31.01 -7.74 61.14
N GLY A 364 30.17 -8.77 60.95
CA GLY A 364 28.84 -9.00 61.59
C GLY A 364 27.67 -8.13 61.08
N GLU A 365 26.38 -8.50 61.13
CA GLU A 365 25.58 -9.72 61.35
C GLU A 365 24.10 -9.22 61.43
N GLY A 366 23.09 -9.99 60.97
CA GLY A 366 21.71 -9.91 61.49
C GLY A 366 20.59 -9.20 60.69
N ALA A 367 19.64 -9.99 60.16
CA ALA A 367 18.29 -9.61 59.68
C ALA A 367 17.31 -9.34 60.89
N PRO A 368 16.01 -8.94 60.77
CA PRO A 368 15.05 -9.03 59.64
C PRO A 368 14.02 -7.88 59.41
N ALA A 369 13.30 -7.97 58.27
CA ALA A 369 11.94 -7.51 57.90
C ALA A 369 11.34 -6.16 58.40
N THR A 370 10.89 -5.31 57.45
CA THR A 370 9.52 -4.76 57.29
C THR A 370 9.50 -3.63 56.26
N GLY A 371 8.53 -3.62 55.32
CA GLY A 371 8.18 -2.43 54.52
C GLY A 371 7.56 -1.34 55.42
N PRO A 372 7.42 -0.07 54.95
CA PRO A 372 6.69 0.21 53.71
C PRO A 372 7.33 1.30 52.81
N THR A 373 6.83 1.33 51.57
CA THR A 373 6.76 2.47 50.64
C THR A 373 7.41 3.78 51.10
N SER A 374 8.57 4.12 50.53
CA SER A 374 9.02 5.51 50.43
C SER A 374 9.83 5.70 49.15
N SER A 375 9.38 6.64 48.32
CA SER A 375 10.09 7.13 47.14
C SER A 375 11.51 7.57 47.53
N PRO A 376 12.59 7.04 46.93
CA PRO A 376 13.92 7.57 47.14
C PRO A 376 14.16 8.74 46.18
N GLY A 377 14.43 9.92 46.74
CA GLY A 377 14.70 11.16 46.03
C GLY A 377 15.98 11.15 45.17
N PRO A 378 16.25 12.27 44.46
CA PRO A 378 17.26 12.33 43.41
C PRO A 378 18.67 12.19 43.99
N ARG A 379 19.44 11.23 43.47
CA ARG A 379 20.88 11.13 43.76
C ARG A 379 21.64 12.23 43.03
N LYS A 380 22.42 12.96 43.81
CA LYS A 380 23.29 14.07 43.39
C LYS A 380 24.59 13.54 42.77
N ASP A 381 25.04 14.30 41.78
CA ASP A 381 26.43 14.45 41.30
C ASP A 381 26.88 13.70 40.03
N GLY A 382 27.19 14.51 39.01
CA GLY A 382 28.41 14.34 38.21
C GLY A 382 28.23 14.06 36.72
N GLY A 383 27.94 15.11 35.93
CA GLY A 383 28.08 15.12 34.47
C GLY A 383 27.01 15.98 33.78
N GLU A 384 27.36 17.19 33.36
CA GLU A 384 26.55 18.04 32.49
C GLU A 384 26.42 17.39 31.10
N SER A 385 25.47 16.46 30.94
CA SER A 385 24.75 16.33 29.67
C SER A 385 23.53 17.26 29.79
N ALA A 386 23.13 17.93 28.70
CA ALA A 386 21.96 18.80 28.67
C ALA A 386 20.70 18.00 29.06
N ARG A 387 20.43 17.89 30.37
CA ARG A 387 19.26 17.20 30.91
C ARG A 387 18.08 18.15 30.78
N VAL A 388 17.05 17.68 30.09
CA VAL A 388 15.71 18.30 30.07
C VAL A 388 15.27 18.55 31.51
N ASP A 389 14.73 19.74 31.77
CA ASP A 389 14.29 20.14 33.11
C ASP A 389 13.00 19.39 33.47
N MET A 390 13.17 18.20 34.07
CA MET A 390 12.08 17.30 34.47
C MET A 390 11.08 17.95 35.45
N ALA A 391 11.39 19.13 36.01
CA ALA A 391 10.47 19.90 36.85
C ALA A 391 9.39 20.66 36.05
N LYS A 392 9.50 20.73 34.71
CA LYS A 392 8.54 21.43 33.83
C LYS A 392 7.42 20.54 33.28
N ALA A 393 7.56 19.22 33.33
CA ALA A 393 6.49 18.30 32.96
C ALA A 393 5.60 18.07 34.19
N GLY A 394 4.53 18.87 34.34
CA GLY A 394 3.51 18.62 35.38
C GLY A 394 2.79 17.29 35.12
N ASP A 395 2.38 16.59 36.19
CA ASP A 395 1.48 15.41 36.27
C ASP A 395 1.32 14.51 35.01
N VAL A 396 2.41 14.20 34.29
CA VAL A 396 2.39 13.22 33.20
C VAL A 396 2.25 11.83 33.83
N GLU A 397 1.03 11.27 33.78
CA GLU A 397 0.76 9.92 34.26
C GLU A 397 1.23 8.90 33.22
N ILE A 398 2.14 8.02 33.63
CA ILE A 398 2.63 6.92 32.79
C ILE A 398 1.73 5.73 33.03
N GLU A 399 1.16 5.19 31.96
CA GLU A 399 0.29 4.02 32.08
C GLU A 399 1.05 2.81 32.63
N PRO A 400 0.47 2.08 33.61
CA PRO A 400 1.09 0.89 34.17
C PRO A 400 1.50 -0.17 33.13
N THR A 401 0.77 -0.25 32.01
CA THR A 401 1.01 -1.17 30.88
C THR A 401 2.23 -0.80 30.03
N ASP A 402 2.68 0.45 30.10
CA ASP A 402 3.79 0.96 29.29
C ASP A 402 5.16 0.77 29.97
N PHE A 403 5.20 0.40 31.26
CA PHE A 403 6.46 0.12 31.94
C PHE A 403 7.18 -1.07 31.29
N VAL A 404 8.49 -0.92 31.13
CA VAL A 404 9.39 -1.99 30.69
C VAL A 404 10.22 -2.44 31.88
N ASP A 405 9.67 -3.41 32.60
CA ASP A 405 10.37 -4.05 33.72
C ASP A 405 11.49 -4.96 33.20
N VAL A 406 12.62 -4.93 33.89
CA VAL A 406 13.71 -5.87 33.59
C VAL A 406 13.39 -7.24 34.17
N ALA A 407 13.72 -8.30 33.43
CA ALA A 407 13.49 -9.66 33.88
C ALA A 407 14.43 -10.02 35.04
N GLU A 408 13.91 -10.70 36.06
CA GLU A 408 14.74 -11.37 37.05
C GLU A 408 15.42 -12.58 36.39
N VAL A 409 16.76 -12.59 36.36
CA VAL A 409 17.52 -13.66 35.72
C VAL A 409 18.41 -14.36 36.74
N SER A 410 18.29 -15.69 36.77
CA SER A 410 19.09 -16.57 37.63
C SER A 410 20.17 -17.29 36.81
N PHE A 411 21.26 -17.72 37.47
CA PHE A 411 22.34 -18.46 36.81
C PHE A 411 21.86 -19.75 36.10
N PRO A 412 20.94 -20.56 36.67
CA PRO A 412 20.39 -21.74 35.99
C PRO A 412 19.67 -21.43 34.67
N GLU A 413 19.02 -20.27 34.55
CA GLU A 413 18.25 -19.88 33.37
C GLU A 413 19.09 -19.17 32.30
N PHE A 414 20.35 -18.82 32.61
CA PHE A 414 21.19 -18.00 31.74
C PHE A 414 21.25 -18.51 30.31
N SER A 415 21.47 -19.81 30.12
CA SER A 415 21.61 -20.40 28.78
C SER A 415 20.31 -20.31 27.98
N GLU A 416 19.16 -20.50 28.62
CA GLU A 416 17.85 -20.46 27.95
C GLU A 416 17.52 -19.03 27.52
N ARG A 417 17.66 -18.07 28.45
CA ARG A 417 17.39 -16.66 28.17
C ARG A 417 18.34 -16.07 27.13
N ALA A 418 19.62 -16.43 27.16
CA ALA A 418 20.58 -16.00 26.15
C ALA A 418 20.22 -16.51 24.74
N LYS A 419 19.75 -17.76 24.62
CA LYS A 419 19.24 -18.31 23.35
C LYS A 419 17.97 -17.59 22.90
N GLN A 420 17.05 -17.33 23.83
CA GLN A 420 15.82 -16.60 23.54
C GLN A 420 16.09 -15.19 23.00
N VAL A 421 16.99 -14.43 23.65
CA VAL A 421 17.39 -13.09 23.20
C VAL A 421 18.01 -13.14 21.80
N CYS A 422 18.96 -14.03 21.57
CA CYS A 422 19.63 -14.12 20.27
C CYS A 422 18.68 -14.60 19.15
N ALA A 423 17.72 -15.47 19.47
CA ALA A 423 16.74 -15.95 18.49
C ALA A 423 15.84 -14.80 18.01
N GLN A 424 15.38 -13.96 18.94
CA GLN A 424 14.53 -12.82 18.63
C GLN A 424 15.29 -11.72 17.88
N LEU A 425 16.49 -11.36 18.33
CA LEU A 425 17.32 -10.35 17.66
C LEU A 425 17.70 -10.75 16.22
N ALA A 426 17.82 -12.04 15.91
CA ALA A 426 18.10 -12.52 14.56
C ALA A 426 16.95 -12.31 13.56
N THR A 427 15.75 -11.98 14.03
CA THR A 427 14.60 -11.68 13.17
C THR A 427 14.53 -10.20 12.76
N VAL A 428 15.15 -9.30 13.53
CA VAL A 428 14.98 -7.84 13.40
C VAL A 428 15.36 -7.33 12.01
N GLU A 429 16.50 -7.74 11.46
CA GLU A 429 16.94 -7.32 10.12
C GLU A 429 15.97 -7.73 9.00
N LYS A 430 15.34 -8.90 9.13
CA LYS A 430 14.37 -9.38 8.15
C LYS A 430 13.03 -8.67 8.26
N LEU A 431 12.65 -8.26 9.47
CA LEU A 431 11.39 -7.60 9.75
C LEU A 431 11.44 -6.11 9.40
N ASP A 432 12.49 -5.39 9.83
CA ASP A 432 12.60 -3.96 9.58
C ASP A 432 14.05 -3.45 9.57
N GLN A 433 14.46 -2.90 8.43
CA GLN A 433 15.82 -2.38 8.22
C GLN A 433 16.12 -1.11 9.05
N SER A 434 15.11 -0.29 9.34
CA SER A 434 15.27 0.94 10.12
C SER A 434 15.49 0.59 11.60
N VAL A 435 14.68 -0.32 12.15
CA VAL A 435 14.87 -0.84 13.53
C VAL A 435 16.22 -1.54 13.65
N TRP A 436 16.60 -2.35 12.66
CA TRP A 436 17.94 -2.95 12.62
C TRP A 436 19.06 -1.92 12.60
N SER A 437 18.92 -0.83 11.85
CA SER A 437 19.91 0.24 11.80
C SER A 437 20.10 0.90 13.17
N LEU A 438 19.01 1.12 13.92
CA LEU A 438 19.04 1.66 15.28
C LEU A 438 19.68 0.69 16.27
N PHE A 439 19.45 -0.61 16.11
CA PHE A 439 20.13 -1.63 16.91
C PHE A 439 21.64 -1.66 16.66
N VAL A 440 22.06 -1.61 15.39
CA VAL A 440 23.49 -1.58 15.03
C VAL A 440 24.15 -0.29 15.51
N ASP A 441 23.49 0.84 15.32
CA ASP A 441 23.97 2.17 15.69
C ASP A 441 22.78 2.99 16.22
N PRO A 442 22.68 3.19 17.54
CA PRO A 442 21.64 4.02 18.14
C PRO A 442 21.65 5.47 17.62
N SER A 443 22.74 5.91 16.99
CA SER A 443 22.87 7.24 16.37
C SER A 443 22.45 7.30 14.90
N ALA A 444 22.02 6.17 14.31
CA ALA A 444 21.65 6.06 12.90
C ALA A 444 20.59 7.09 12.49
N THR A 445 20.72 7.60 11.26
CA THR A 445 19.71 8.50 10.68
C THR A 445 18.56 7.69 10.13
N ILE A 446 17.33 8.10 10.45
CA ILE A 446 16.09 7.42 10.10
C ILE A 446 15.09 8.42 9.53
N ASP A 447 14.09 7.92 8.79
CA ASP A 447 12.89 8.69 8.51
C ASP A 447 11.97 8.64 9.75
N VAL A 448 12.05 9.72 10.54
CA VAL A 448 11.41 9.83 11.86
C VAL A 448 9.89 9.69 11.75
N GLN A 449 9.27 10.36 10.79
CA GLN A 449 7.82 10.37 10.64
C GLN A 449 7.29 9.02 10.13
N LEU A 450 7.97 8.41 9.15
CA LEU A 450 7.58 7.10 8.64
C LEU A 450 7.72 6.03 9.71
N LEU A 451 8.85 6.00 10.43
CA LEU A 451 9.08 4.99 11.46
C LEU A 451 8.08 5.14 12.62
N ALA A 452 7.84 6.36 13.11
CA ALA A 452 6.88 6.62 14.18
C ALA A 452 5.45 6.15 13.83
N ARG A 453 4.95 6.49 12.64
CA ARG A 453 3.63 6.05 12.17
C ARG A 453 3.50 4.54 12.03
N THR A 454 4.59 3.86 11.65
CA THR A 454 4.57 2.41 11.46
C THR A 454 4.67 1.70 12.81
N LEU A 455 5.41 2.28 13.78
CA LEU A 455 5.47 1.80 15.17
C LEU A 455 4.14 1.91 15.91
N ALA A 456 3.32 2.92 15.60
CA ALA A 456 2.01 3.08 16.21
C ALA A 456 0.98 2.01 15.79
N LYS A 457 1.26 1.28 14.70
CA LYS A 457 0.38 0.23 14.19
C LYS A 457 0.83 -1.13 14.71
N GLU A 458 0.02 -1.71 15.58
CA GLU A 458 0.22 -3.07 16.08
C GLU A 458 0.24 -4.09 14.93
N ASN A 459 0.88 -5.24 15.17
CA ASN A 459 1.02 -6.36 14.22
C ASN A 459 1.78 -6.08 12.91
N THR A 460 2.28 -4.87 12.68
CA THR A 460 3.23 -4.58 11.60
C THR A 460 4.58 -5.25 11.84
N ASP A 461 5.36 -5.49 10.78
CA ASP A 461 6.69 -6.08 10.93
C ASP A 461 7.65 -5.15 11.69
N THR A 462 7.49 -3.84 11.54
CA THR A 462 8.17 -2.82 12.37
C THR A 462 7.82 -2.98 13.86
N PHE A 463 6.53 -3.16 14.20
CA PHE A 463 6.11 -3.38 15.59
C PHE A 463 6.64 -4.71 16.16
N LYS A 464 6.67 -5.77 15.36
CA LYS A 464 7.31 -7.05 15.74
C LYS A 464 8.81 -6.88 15.98
N ALA A 465 9.51 -6.14 15.12
CA ALA A 465 10.94 -5.84 15.27
C ALA A 465 11.19 -5.00 16.54
N TYR A 466 10.36 -3.99 16.82
CA TYR A 466 10.37 -3.23 18.06
C TYR A 466 10.18 -4.14 19.28
N ASN A 467 9.22 -5.07 19.26
CA ASN A 467 8.99 -6.00 20.36
C ASN A 467 10.18 -6.94 20.60
N ALA A 468 10.87 -7.38 19.54
CA ALA A 468 12.11 -8.14 19.68
C ALA A 468 13.23 -7.34 20.37
N ILE A 469 13.36 -6.04 20.04
CA ILE A 469 14.30 -5.12 20.71
C ILE A 469 13.89 -4.87 22.17
N ARG A 470 12.60 -4.62 22.43
CA ARG A 470 12.04 -4.44 23.77
C ARG A 470 12.32 -5.66 24.65
N MET A 471 12.05 -6.86 24.15
CA MET A 471 12.33 -8.11 24.84
C MET A 471 13.82 -8.28 25.13
N ALA A 472 14.70 -8.01 24.15
CA ALA A 472 16.14 -8.08 24.37
C ALA A 472 16.61 -7.12 25.48
N ALA A 473 16.07 -5.90 25.52
CA ALA A 473 16.38 -4.91 26.55
C ALA A 473 15.87 -5.31 27.94
N GLN A 474 14.72 -6.00 28.05
CA GLN A 474 14.21 -6.53 29.33
C GLN A 474 15.21 -7.51 29.97
N TYR A 475 15.96 -8.27 29.16
CA TYR A 475 16.98 -9.20 29.63
C TYR A 475 18.37 -8.58 29.83
N LEU A 476 18.49 -7.24 29.92
CA LEU A 476 19.74 -6.56 30.28
C LEU A 476 20.48 -7.19 31.48
N PRO A 477 19.80 -7.62 32.56
CA PRO A 477 20.45 -8.24 33.72
C PRO A 477 21.31 -9.47 33.42
N LEU A 478 21.14 -10.15 32.26
CA LEU A 478 22.04 -11.21 31.80
C LEU A 478 23.51 -10.78 31.81
N LYS A 479 23.78 -9.49 31.54
CA LYS A 479 25.15 -8.98 31.53
C LYS A 479 25.84 -9.05 32.88
N ASN A 480 25.07 -9.00 33.98
CA ASN A 480 25.59 -9.09 35.35
C ASN A 480 26.07 -10.51 35.72
N LEU A 481 25.64 -11.52 34.95
CA LEU A 481 26.04 -12.92 35.15
C LEU A 481 27.30 -13.29 34.35
N LEU A 482 27.70 -12.46 33.39
CA LEU A 482 28.87 -12.73 32.54
C LEU A 482 30.16 -12.64 33.36
N SER A 483 31.04 -13.62 33.16
CA SER A 483 32.34 -13.72 33.85
C SER A 483 33.51 -13.25 32.99
N VAL A 484 33.24 -12.74 31.79
CA VAL A 484 34.26 -12.37 30.79
C VAL A 484 34.95 -11.06 31.20
N PRO A 485 36.28 -11.01 31.35
CA PRO A 485 36.99 -9.79 31.77
C PRO A 485 36.93 -8.66 30.72
N ASP A 486 36.74 -7.42 31.18
CA ASP A 486 36.72 -6.18 30.37
C ASP A 486 37.85 -6.05 29.33
N LYS A 487 39.04 -6.59 29.62
CA LYS A 487 40.18 -6.50 28.69
C LYS A 487 39.99 -7.26 27.38
N ALA A 488 39.08 -8.24 27.31
CA ALA A 488 38.74 -8.94 26.07
C ALA A 488 37.69 -8.19 25.23
N LEU A 489 36.90 -7.32 25.87
CA LEU A 489 35.85 -6.46 25.30
C LEU A 489 36.40 -5.15 24.68
N GLN A 490 37.64 -4.77 25.02
CA GLN A 490 38.26 -3.48 24.67
C GLN A 490 38.99 -3.40 23.30
N LYS A 491 38.93 -4.42 22.44
CA LYS A 491 39.40 -4.23 21.05
C LYS A 491 38.27 -3.57 20.27
N GLU A 492 38.51 -2.37 19.73
CA GLU A 492 37.63 -1.76 18.73
C GLU A 492 37.44 -2.73 17.56
N ARG A 493 36.34 -3.46 17.61
CA ARG A 493 35.89 -4.40 16.59
C ARG A 493 34.56 -3.90 16.09
N ASN A 494 34.32 -4.11 14.80
CA ASN A 494 33.07 -3.72 14.17
C ASN A 494 31.91 -4.45 14.87
N PHE A 495 31.04 -3.69 15.55
CA PHE A 495 29.95 -4.22 16.35
C PHE A 495 29.04 -5.14 15.54
N MET A 496 28.76 -4.80 14.28
CA MET A 496 27.94 -5.61 13.39
C MET A 496 28.51 -7.03 13.24
N LEU A 497 29.83 -7.16 13.04
CA LEU A 497 30.47 -8.48 12.91
C LEU A 497 30.42 -9.28 14.22
N GLU A 498 30.54 -8.61 15.36
CA GLU A 498 30.45 -9.25 16.67
C GLU A 498 29.02 -9.69 16.99
N ALA A 499 28.03 -8.84 16.69
CA ALA A 499 26.61 -9.14 16.86
C ALA A 499 26.20 -10.31 15.96
N THR A 500 26.44 -10.24 14.65
CA THR A 500 26.12 -11.33 13.72
C THR A 500 26.84 -12.63 14.11
N GLY A 501 28.11 -12.55 14.53
CA GLY A 501 28.86 -13.69 15.01
C GLY A 501 28.25 -14.34 16.26
N LEU A 502 27.84 -13.53 17.24
CA LEU A 502 27.14 -14.00 18.45
C LEU A 502 25.80 -14.66 18.09
N LEU A 503 24.94 -13.95 17.34
CA LEU A 503 23.60 -14.42 16.97
C LEU A 503 23.67 -15.77 16.25
N ASN A 504 24.54 -15.89 15.25
CA ASN A 504 24.72 -17.14 14.51
C ASN A 504 25.28 -18.26 15.40
N THR A 505 26.20 -17.96 16.31
CA THR A 505 26.81 -18.99 17.16
C THR A 505 25.84 -19.50 18.22
N VAL A 506 25.07 -18.60 18.83
CA VAL A 506 24.12 -18.92 19.91
C VAL A 506 22.89 -19.64 19.35
N ASN A 507 22.31 -19.14 18.25
CA ASN A 507 21.09 -19.71 17.67
C ASN A 507 21.31 -21.11 17.09
N ASN A 508 22.50 -21.41 16.60
CA ASN A 508 22.84 -22.73 16.06
C ASN A 508 23.44 -23.68 17.12
N SER A 509 23.54 -23.27 18.39
CA SER A 509 24.13 -24.09 19.45
C SER A 509 23.11 -24.94 20.19
N ASN A 510 23.26 -26.26 20.08
CA ASN A 510 22.49 -27.23 20.88
C ASN A 510 23.07 -27.46 22.30
N ARG A 511 24.19 -26.83 22.65
CA ARG A 511 24.83 -26.99 23.97
C ARG A 511 24.34 -25.95 24.97
N GLU A 512 24.43 -26.27 26.26
CA GLU A 512 24.29 -25.28 27.33
C GLU A 512 25.41 -24.25 27.26
N LEU A 513 25.04 -22.97 27.35
CA LEU A 513 25.94 -21.83 27.31
C LEU A 513 26.41 -21.52 28.73
N GLN A 514 27.72 -21.43 28.93
CA GLN A 514 28.31 -21.02 30.20
C GLN A 514 28.59 -19.51 30.18
N PRO A 515 28.39 -18.77 31.30
CA PRO A 515 28.61 -17.32 31.34
C PRO A 515 30.07 -16.86 31.16
N ASP A 516 31.02 -17.78 31.26
CA ASP A 516 32.45 -17.57 30.98
C ASP A 516 32.87 -18.00 29.55
N ALA A 517 31.92 -18.54 28.76
CA ALA A 517 32.21 -19.02 27.42
C ALA A 517 32.58 -17.87 26.48
N ARG A 518 33.68 -18.04 25.75
CA ARG A 518 34.21 -17.05 24.80
C ARG A 518 33.17 -16.54 23.76
N PRO A 519 32.25 -17.37 23.22
CA PRO A 519 31.21 -16.90 22.32
C PRO A 519 30.27 -15.86 22.93
N MET A 520 30.09 -15.86 24.25
CA MET A 520 29.21 -14.94 24.97
C MET A 520 29.83 -13.56 25.21
N ALA A 521 31.10 -13.35 24.84
CA ALA A 521 31.78 -12.09 25.07
C ALA A 521 31.02 -10.86 24.51
N PRO A 522 30.42 -10.89 23.30
CA PRO A 522 29.69 -9.73 22.79
C PRO A 522 28.31 -9.47 23.43
N LEU A 523 27.78 -10.39 24.25
CA LEU A 523 26.38 -10.32 24.71
C LEU A 523 26.08 -9.03 25.49
N ALA A 524 26.99 -8.60 26.39
CA ALA A 524 26.79 -7.36 27.16
C ALA A 524 26.58 -6.15 26.23
N LYS A 525 27.47 -6.00 25.24
CA LYS A 525 27.41 -4.92 24.26
C LYS A 525 26.16 -5.00 23.39
N VAL A 526 25.75 -6.21 22.98
CA VAL A 526 24.51 -6.44 22.23
C VAL A 526 23.27 -5.98 23.02
N LEU A 527 23.22 -6.29 24.31
CA LEU A 527 22.13 -5.85 25.20
C LEU A 527 22.11 -4.33 25.38
N ASP A 528 23.28 -3.69 25.57
CA ASP A 528 23.35 -2.23 25.70
C ASP A 528 22.92 -1.51 24.41
N HIS A 529 23.28 -2.04 23.24
CA HIS A 529 22.80 -1.53 21.95
C HIS A 529 21.28 -1.71 21.76
N ALA A 530 20.72 -2.85 22.19
CA ALA A 530 19.27 -3.06 22.18
C ALA A 530 18.53 -2.05 23.07
N ALA A 531 19.06 -1.78 24.28
CA ALA A 531 18.49 -0.76 25.15
C ALA A 531 18.61 0.66 24.58
N GLY A 532 19.75 1.00 23.96
CA GLY A 532 19.92 2.28 23.26
C GLY A 532 18.93 2.46 22.10
N ALA A 533 18.71 1.42 21.30
CA ALA A 533 17.71 1.42 20.25
C ALA A 533 16.28 1.58 20.82
N LEU A 534 15.97 0.87 21.91
CA LEU A 534 14.67 0.95 22.58
C LEU A 534 14.35 2.37 23.04
N VAL A 535 15.32 3.12 23.58
CA VAL A 535 15.12 4.53 23.99
C VAL A 535 14.58 5.38 22.85
N ARG A 536 15.18 5.29 21.66
CA ARG A 536 14.71 6.06 20.50
C ARG A 536 13.37 5.57 19.98
N LEU A 537 13.18 4.26 19.89
CA LEU A 537 11.92 3.68 19.42
C LEU A 537 10.74 4.04 20.34
N GLU A 538 10.96 4.00 21.66
CA GLU A 538 9.94 4.38 22.64
C GLU A 538 9.65 5.87 22.58
N ALA A 539 10.68 6.72 22.44
CA ALA A 539 10.47 8.14 22.22
C ALA A 539 9.59 8.41 20.99
N LEU A 540 9.83 7.74 19.86
CA LEU A 540 8.99 7.87 18.65
C LEU A 540 7.54 7.41 18.86
N ARG A 541 7.36 6.28 19.55
CA ARG A 541 6.03 5.75 19.89
C ARG A 541 5.26 6.74 20.77
N VAL A 542 5.90 7.25 21.82
CA VAL A 542 5.33 8.23 22.75
C VAL A 542 5.03 9.56 22.06
N ASN A 543 5.88 10.04 21.15
CA ASN A 543 5.59 11.23 20.35
C ASN A 543 4.28 11.08 19.57
N THR A 544 4.05 9.89 18.99
CA THR A 544 2.81 9.62 18.23
C THR A 544 1.61 9.58 19.18
N LYS A 545 1.70 8.84 20.29
CA LYS A 545 0.66 8.79 21.33
C LYS A 545 0.31 10.17 21.88
N MET A 546 1.30 10.99 22.21
CA MET A 546 1.08 12.34 22.75
C MET A 546 0.42 13.26 21.72
N GLY A 547 0.83 13.19 20.45
CA GLY A 547 0.19 13.96 19.38
C GLY A 547 -1.26 13.57 19.14
N GLU A 548 -1.59 12.27 19.21
CA GLU A 548 -2.93 11.74 18.92
C GLU A 548 -3.88 11.88 20.13
N ASP A 549 -3.44 11.51 21.33
CA ASP A 549 -4.31 11.39 22.50
C ASP A 549 -4.25 12.61 23.44
N HIS A 550 -3.15 13.37 23.40
CA HIS A 550 -2.82 14.38 24.39
C HIS A 550 -2.22 15.67 23.77
N GLY A 551 -2.74 16.09 22.60
CA GLY A 551 -2.17 17.19 21.81
C GLY A 551 -1.90 18.49 22.60
N GLU A 552 -2.75 18.84 23.57
CA GLU A 552 -2.57 20.04 24.42
C GLU A 552 -1.36 19.93 25.37
N GLN A 553 -0.97 18.71 25.74
CA GLN A 553 0.16 18.42 26.63
C GLN A 553 1.42 18.02 25.84
N TYR A 554 1.29 17.86 24.52
CA TYR A 554 2.37 17.38 23.68
C TYR A 554 3.51 18.40 23.63
N SER A 555 4.58 18.04 24.32
CA SER A 555 5.80 18.82 24.42
C SER A 555 7.00 17.89 24.45
N ARG A 556 8.19 18.47 24.24
CA ARG A 556 9.44 17.71 24.34
C ARG A 556 9.61 17.20 25.76
N GLU A 557 9.38 18.06 26.75
CA GLU A 557 9.48 17.74 28.17
C GLU A 557 8.53 16.60 28.57
N ALA A 558 7.26 16.66 28.15
CA ALA A 558 6.28 15.61 28.44
C ALA A 558 6.69 14.26 27.81
N THR A 559 7.12 14.30 26.55
CA THR A 559 7.58 13.09 25.84
C THR A 559 8.79 12.47 26.53
N THR A 560 9.79 13.29 26.89
CA THR A 560 10.99 12.84 27.60
C THR A 560 10.65 12.22 28.96
N VAL A 561 9.80 12.86 29.74
CA VAL A 561 9.40 12.34 31.06
C VAL A 561 8.67 11.01 30.92
N TYR A 562 7.80 10.87 29.92
CA TYR A 562 7.05 9.65 29.70
C TYR A 562 7.96 8.47 29.34
N TYR A 563 8.78 8.58 28.28
CA TYR A 563 9.59 7.44 27.84
C TYR A 563 10.71 7.11 28.84
N GLU A 564 11.33 8.12 29.49
CA GLU A 564 12.35 7.87 30.52
C GLU A 564 11.76 7.21 31.77
N GLY A 565 10.53 7.57 32.13
CA GLY A 565 9.81 6.93 33.23
C GLY A 565 9.41 5.48 32.89
N ALA A 566 8.89 5.25 31.68
CA ALA A 566 8.51 3.92 31.19
C ALA A 566 9.72 2.97 31.10
N LEU A 567 10.90 3.48 30.72
CA LEU A 567 12.13 2.70 30.54
C LEU A 567 13.09 2.75 31.73
N ARG A 568 12.68 3.29 32.89
CA ARG A 568 13.59 3.61 34.01
C ARG A 568 14.52 2.46 34.41
N GLN A 569 14.00 1.23 34.53
CA GLN A 569 14.82 0.08 34.93
C GLN A 569 15.85 -0.32 33.87
N VAL A 570 15.48 -0.19 32.59
CA VAL A 570 16.38 -0.46 31.45
C VAL A 570 17.47 0.61 31.38
N THR A 571 17.09 1.89 31.44
CA THR A 571 18.05 3.01 31.32
C THR A 571 19.02 3.08 32.50
N ASP A 572 18.60 2.71 33.72
CA ASP A 572 19.47 2.62 34.89
C ASP A 572 20.59 1.57 34.74
N LEU A 573 20.35 0.52 33.95
CA LEU A 573 21.31 -0.56 33.72
C LEU A 573 22.14 -0.39 32.45
N THR A 574 21.74 0.46 31.51
CA THR A 574 22.39 0.61 30.19
C THR A 574 23.75 1.29 30.29
N ASP A 575 24.68 0.94 29.40
CA ASP A 575 25.95 1.67 29.25
C ASP A 575 25.72 3.18 29.04
N ARG A 576 26.52 4.02 29.74
CA ARG A 576 26.27 5.46 29.79
C ARG A 576 26.55 6.16 28.46
N ASP A 577 27.53 5.69 27.69
CA ASP A 577 27.90 6.33 26.43
C ASP A 577 26.84 6.05 25.36
N ILE A 578 26.39 4.79 25.27
CA ILE A 578 25.29 4.39 24.37
C ILE A 578 23.99 5.13 24.74
N LEU A 579 23.67 5.19 26.05
CA LEU A 579 22.46 5.85 26.52
C LEU A 579 22.45 7.35 26.21
N ASN A 580 23.58 8.05 26.40
CA ASN A 580 23.67 9.47 26.10
C ASN A 580 23.53 9.76 24.60
N GLN A 581 24.11 8.92 23.73
CA GLN A 581 23.95 9.02 22.28
C GLN A 581 22.49 8.81 21.86
N ALA A 582 21.82 7.80 22.43
CA ALA A 582 20.42 7.52 22.15
C ALA A 582 19.51 8.68 22.58
N ARG A 583 19.75 9.28 23.76
CA ARG A 583 19.00 10.43 24.28
C ARG A 583 19.13 11.67 23.40
N GLU A 584 20.35 12.02 23.01
CA GLU A 584 20.60 13.18 22.14
C GLU A 584 19.83 13.06 20.82
N LYS A 585 19.75 11.84 20.27
CA LYS A 585 19.00 11.59 19.04
C LYS A 585 17.49 11.51 19.26
N ALA A 586 17.02 10.91 20.34
CA ALA A 586 15.61 10.91 20.71
C ALA A 586 15.06 12.33 20.88
N ASP A 587 15.87 13.25 21.43
CA ASP A 587 15.53 14.67 21.54
C ASP A 587 15.39 15.33 20.15
N VAL A 588 16.32 15.07 19.24
CA VAL A 588 16.26 15.59 17.86
C VAL A 588 15.03 15.03 17.13
N ASP A 589 14.75 13.75 17.28
CA ASP A 589 13.58 13.09 16.69
C ASP A 589 12.28 13.70 17.24
N THR A 590 12.21 13.94 18.55
CA THR A 590 11.06 14.57 19.23
C THR A 590 10.81 15.99 18.73
N VAL A 591 11.85 16.81 18.55
CA VAL A 591 11.72 18.16 17.99
C VAL A 591 11.18 18.12 16.56
N ALA A 592 11.62 17.17 15.73
CA ALA A 592 11.12 17.02 14.37
C ALA A 592 9.64 16.58 14.33
N MET A 593 9.24 15.68 15.25
CA MET A 593 7.85 15.24 15.40
C MET A 593 6.94 16.38 15.86
N LEU A 594 7.34 17.14 16.89
CA LEU A 594 6.60 18.32 17.38
C LEU A 594 6.39 19.35 16.28
N GLY A 595 7.45 19.71 15.54
CA GLY A 595 7.32 20.66 14.43
C GLY A 595 6.38 20.16 13.33
N SER A 596 6.30 18.84 13.12
CA SER A 596 5.36 18.25 12.17
C SER A 596 3.92 18.29 12.69
N PHE A 597 3.72 18.09 13.99
CA PHE A 597 2.41 18.17 14.66
C PHE A 597 1.87 19.61 14.68
N GLU A 598 2.69 20.59 15.07
CA GLU A 598 2.35 22.01 15.05
C GLU A 598 1.98 22.46 13.63
N ALA A 599 2.76 22.03 12.63
CA ALA A 599 2.48 22.28 11.23
C ALA A 599 1.10 21.73 10.79
N ALA A 600 0.76 20.50 11.19
CA ALA A 600 -0.52 19.90 10.86
C ALA A 600 -1.70 20.59 11.58
N SER A 601 -1.53 20.93 12.86
CA SER A 601 -2.52 21.65 13.66
C SER A 601 -2.85 23.02 13.06
N LEU A 602 -1.83 23.75 12.59
CA LEU A 602 -2.05 25.03 11.90
C LEU A 602 -2.81 24.84 10.58
N VAL A 603 -2.48 23.83 9.78
CA VAL A 603 -3.21 23.53 8.54
C VAL A 603 -4.68 23.23 8.82
N GLU A 604 -4.98 22.45 9.85
CA GLU A 604 -6.35 22.17 10.28
C GLU A 604 -7.09 23.44 10.72
N HIS A 605 -6.45 24.27 11.54
CA HIS A 605 -6.99 25.57 11.96
C HIS A 605 -7.29 26.48 10.76
N ILE A 606 -6.40 26.54 9.77
CA ILE A 606 -6.60 27.30 8.53
C ILE A 606 -7.84 26.80 7.79
N HIS A 607 -8.02 25.48 7.67
CA HIS A 607 -9.20 24.90 7.02
C HIS A 607 -10.50 25.22 7.76
N GLU A 608 -10.53 25.01 9.08
CA GLU A 608 -11.69 25.29 9.91
C GLU A 608 -12.09 26.77 9.81
N ARG A 609 -11.14 27.67 10.06
CA ARG A 609 -11.38 29.11 10.05
C ARG A 609 -11.82 29.61 8.67
N SER A 610 -11.21 29.09 7.60
CA SER A 610 -11.61 29.42 6.23
C SER A 610 -13.04 28.97 5.92
N ARG A 611 -13.45 27.77 6.37
CA ARG A 611 -14.82 27.26 6.21
C ARG A 611 -15.84 28.11 6.98
N GLU A 612 -15.56 28.39 8.25
CA GLU A 612 -16.44 29.23 9.08
C GLU A 612 -16.65 30.62 8.48
N TYR A 613 -15.56 31.25 8.03
CA TYR A 613 -15.59 32.57 7.45
C TYR A 613 -16.45 32.62 6.18
N VAL A 614 -16.26 31.67 5.27
CA VAL A 614 -17.02 31.60 4.01
C VAL A 614 -18.48 31.24 4.27
N LYS A 615 -18.75 30.36 5.23
CA LYS A 615 -20.13 30.05 5.64
C LYS A 615 -20.85 31.30 6.17
N GLY A 616 -20.21 32.07 7.06
CA GLY A 616 -20.76 33.33 7.57
C GLY A 616 -21.00 34.37 6.46
N LEU A 617 -20.12 34.42 5.47
CA LEU A 617 -20.25 35.27 4.28
C LEU A 617 -21.49 34.90 3.44
N VAL A 618 -21.70 33.60 3.18
CA VAL A 618 -22.82 33.09 2.38
C VAL A 618 -24.15 33.25 3.13
N ASP A 619 -24.20 32.84 4.40
CA ASP A 619 -25.40 32.93 5.26
C ASP A 619 -25.81 34.41 5.49
N GLY A 620 -24.84 35.32 5.53
CA GLY A 620 -25.07 36.77 5.61
C GLY A 620 -25.52 37.44 4.31
N GLY A 621 -25.57 36.70 3.18
CA GLY A 621 -26.00 37.21 1.88
C GLY A 621 -24.99 38.15 1.21
N HIS A 622 -23.71 38.12 1.62
CA HIS A 622 -22.68 39.01 1.08
C HIS A 622 -22.18 38.60 -0.32
N ALA A 623 -22.53 37.38 -0.77
CA ALA A 623 -22.16 36.82 -2.05
C ALA A 623 -23.08 37.23 -3.24
N GLY A 624 -23.84 38.32 -3.11
CA GLY A 624 -24.72 38.81 -4.18
C GLY A 624 -23.99 39.55 -5.32
N SER A 625 -22.82 40.14 -5.04
CA SER A 625 -21.97 40.84 -6.01
C SER A 625 -20.51 40.90 -5.55
N VAL A 626 -19.60 41.21 -6.47
CA VAL A 626 -18.17 41.42 -6.11
C VAL A 626 -17.98 42.64 -5.20
N ASP A 627 -18.81 43.68 -5.32
CA ASP A 627 -18.68 44.88 -4.50
C ASP A 627 -19.15 44.64 -3.05
N THR A 628 -20.24 43.91 -2.85
CA THR A 628 -20.70 43.50 -1.52
C THR A 628 -19.69 42.57 -0.84
N LEU A 629 -19.06 41.68 -1.62
CA LEU A 629 -18.01 40.79 -1.16
C LEU A 629 -16.78 41.56 -0.66
N LYS A 630 -16.31 42.55 -1.44
CA LYS A 630 -15.17 43.40 -1.05
C LYS A 630 -15.46 44.27 0.17
N ALA A 631 -16.70 44.74 0.34
CA ALA A 631 -17.13 45.44 1.53
C ALA A 631 -17.03 44.53 2.76
N TYR A 632 -17.52 43.29 2.66
CA TYR A 632 -17.43 42.30 3.73
C TYR A 632 -15.98 42.00 4.13
N PHE A 633 -15.08 41.79 3.16
CA PHE A 633 -13.65 41.58 3.44
C PHE A 633 -12.99 42.75 4.20
N SER A 634 -13.50 43.96 4.00
CA SER A 634 -12.99 45.16 4.66
C SER A 634 -13.57 45.35 6.06
N GLU A 635 -14.85 45.00 6.26
CA GLU A 635 -15.54 45.11 7.55
C GLU A 635 -15.19 43.97 8.51
N GLN A 636 -15.00 42.75 7.98
CA GLN A 636 -14.66 41.55 8.72
C GLN A 636 -13.49 40.86 8.01
N PRO A 637 -12.23 41.28 8.23
CA PRO A 637 -11.09 40.63 7.62
C PRO A 637 -10.91 39.21 8.17
N LEU A 638 -10.54 38.26 7.30
CA LEU A 638 -10.14 36.93 7.73
C LEU A 638 -8.76 37.03 8.38
N ALA A 639 -8.69 36.69 9.66
CA ALA A 639 -7.46 36.59 10.43
C ALA A 639 -7.34 35.18 11.04
N PHE A 640 -6.11 34.69 11.11
CA PHE A 640 -5.72 33.49 11.84
C PHE A 640 -5.03 33.98 13.12
N ASP A 641 -5.85 34.24 14.13
CA ASP A 641 -5.44 34.76 15.43
C ASP A 641 -4.57 33.71 16.11
N ASP A 642 -3.27 33.67 15.83
CA ASP A 642 -2.18 32.95 16.54
C ASP A 642 -0.88 32.83 15.71
N VAL A 643 -0.87 33.30 14.46
CA VAL A 643 0.31 33.19 13.58
C VAL A 643 0.67 34.53 12.95
N GLU A 644 1.93 34.96 13.13
CA GLU A 644 2.45 36.12 12.42
C GLU A 644 2.64 35.78 10.93
N ALA A 645 2.20 36.67 10.05
CA ALA A 645 2.37 36.48 8.61
C ALA A 645 3.85 36.33 8.24
N SER A 646 4.14 35.32 7.43
CA SER A 646 5.46 35.08 6.83
C SER A 646 5.91 36.31 6.03
N SER A 647 7.19 36.66 6.17
CA SER A 647 7.80 37.75 5.40
C SER A 647 8.06 37.41 3.92
N GLU A 648 7.90 36.13 3.54
CA GLU A 648 8.21 35.60 2.21
C GLU A 648 6.92 35.41 1.39
N SER A 649 6.53 36.46 0.65
CA SER A 649 5.43 36.51 -0.32
C SER A 649 4.01 36.34 0.25
N THR A 650 3.19 37.38 0.08
CA THR A 650 1.79 37.44 0.54
C THR A 650 0.77 37.02 -0.52
N GLU A 651 1.22 36.58 -1.69
CA GLU A 651 0.33 36.21 -2.80
C GLU A 651 0.55 34.77 -3.24
N VAL A 652 -0.56 34.05 -3.38
CA VAL A 652 -0.58 32.67 -3.88
C VAL A 652 -0.09 32.64 -5.33
N PRO A 653 0.74 31.65 -5.72
CA PRO A 653 1.10 31.42 -7.11
C PRO A 653 -0.14 31.35 -8.03
N PRO A 654 -0.16 32.08 -9.16
CA PRO A 654 -1.33 32.16 -10.04
C PRO A 654 -1.73 30.79 -10.62
N ASP A 655 -0.79 29.84 -10.72
CA ASP A 655 -1.06 28.48 -11.20
C ASP A 655 -1.96 27.66 -10.26
N LEU A 656 -2.03 28.02 -8.98
CA LEU A 656 -2.90 27.40 -7.97
C LEU A 656 -4.30 28.04 -7.93
N LEU A 657 -4.43 29.30 -8.37
CA LEU A 657 -5.68 30.06 -8.43
C LEU A 657 -6.25 30.17 -9.84
N LYS A 658 -6.29 29.06 -10.59
CA LYS A 658 -6.90 29.04 -11.94
C LYS A 658 -8.38 29.41 -11.83
N SER A 659 -8.84 30.38 -12.63
CA SER A 659 -10.26 30.73 -12.74
C SER A 659 -11.06 29.51 -13.14
N GLY A 660 -11.94 29.03 -12.26
CA GLY A 660 -12.60 27.73 -12.40
C GLY A 660 -13.81 27.72 -13.33
N GLU A 661 -14.03 28.79 -14.11
CA GLU A 661 -15.30 29.06 -14.83
C GLU A 661 -16.53 29.08 -13.89
N LEU A 662 -16.32 29.29 -12.58
CA LEU A 662 -17.36 29.30 -11.55
C LEU A 662 -17.98 30.69 -11.32
N GLY A 663 -17.40 31.72 -11.91
CA GLY A 663 -17.86 33.10 -11.87
C GLY A 663 -17.07 34.01 -10.92
N ASP A 664 -17.14 35.32 -11.19
CA ASP A 664 -16.31 36.35 -10.55
C ASP A 664 -16.43 36.41 -9.01
N ILE A 665 -17.59 36.01 -8.46
CA ILE A 665 -17.85 36.04 -7.01
C ILE A 665 -17.04 34.95 -6.32
N PHE A 666 -17.06 33.72 -6.86
CA PHE A 666 -16.27 32.62 -6.34
C PHE A 666 -14.77 32.92 -6.49
N ASP A 667 -14.34 33.34 -7.69
CA ASP A 667 -12.93 33.62 -7.96
C ASP A 667 -12.38 34.72 -7.03
N ALA A 668 -13.17 35.75 -6.72
CA ALA A 668 -12.79 36.79 -5.78
C ALA A 668 -12.70 36.28 -4.33
N ALA A 669 -13.63 35.42 -3.90
CA ALA A 669 -13.62 34.83 -2.56
C ALA A 669 -12.48 33.84 -2.37
N ALA A 670 -12.30 32.91 -3.32
CA ALA A 670 -11.21 31.95 -3.32
C ALA A 670 -9.86 32.66 -3.30
N LYS A 671 -9.67 33.68 -4.14
CA LYS A 671 -8.44 34.49 -4.13
C LYS A 671 -8.17 35.15 -2.79
N TYR A 672 -9.19 35.76 -2.17
CA TYR A 672 -9.02 36.43 -0.88
C TYR A 672 -8.64 35.44 0.22
N VAL A 673 -9.43 34.37 0.40
CA VAL A 673 -9.20 33.37 1.45
C VAL A 673 -7.85 32.67 1.27
N CYS A 674 -7.53 32.25 0.05
CA CYS A 674 -6.26 31.57 -0.22
C CYS A 674 -5.06 32.50 0.01
N ASN A 675 -5.16 33.81 -0.29
CA ASN A 675 -4.09 34.76 0.00
C ASN A 675 -3.89 34.94 1.51
N GLN A 676 -4.96 35.01 2.31
CA GLN A 676 -4.81 35.10 3.76
C GLN A 676 -4.19 33.82 4.32
N ALA A 677 -4.64 32.65 3.86
CA ALA A 677 -4.07 31.37 4.27
C ALA A 677 -2.60 31.23 3.86
N TRP A 678 -2.24 31.62 2.64
CA TRP A 678 -0.87 31.57 2.15
C TRP A 678 0.08 32.46 2.97
N ALA A 679 -0.38 33.64 3.37
CA ALA A 679 0.43 34.58 4.14
C ALA A 679 0.86 34.03 5.51
N VAL A 680 0.13 33.05 6.07
CA VAL A 680 0.47 32.41 7.36
C VAL A 680 1.11 31.03 7.20
N MET A 681 1.23 30.52 5.97
CA MET A 681 1.84 29.23 5.70
C MET A 681 3.33 29.33 5.32
N GLU A 682 4.10 28.30 5.70
CA GLU A 682 5.49 28.11 5.33
C GLU A 682 5.66 26.80 4.55
N ALA A 683 6.85 26.54 4.03
CA ALA A 683 7.14 25.30 3.29
C ALA A 683 6.81 24.02 4.09
N ALA A 684 6.97 24.05 5.42
CA ALA A 684 6.65 22.94 6.31
C ALA A 684 5.15 22.56 6.31
N HIS A 685 4.26 23.53 6.03
CA HIS A 685 2.80 23.33 6.00
C HIS A 685 2.32 22.73 4.67
N GLY A 686 3.17 22.64 3.65
CA GLY A 686 2.80 22.13 2.32
C GLY A 686 1.72 22.98 1.62
N PRO A 687 1.87 24.30 1.51
CA PRO A 687 0.83 25.22 1.04
C PRO A 687 0.31 24.92 -0.37
N GLU A 688 1.15 24.30 -1.22
CA GLU A 688 0.76 23.84 -2.57
C GLU A 688 -0.32 22.75 -2.56
N LYS A 689 -0.45 21.99 -1.47
CA LYS A 689 -1.51 20.99 -1.27
C LYS A 689 -2.72 21.58 -0.54
N VAL A 690 -2.47 22.39 0.48
CA VAL A 690 -3.49 23.02 1.32
C VAL A 690 -4.38 23.98 0.51
N VAL A 691 -3.81 24.79 -0.39
CA VAL A 691 -4.59 25.73 -1.20
C VAL A 691 -5.67 25.03 -2.05
N PRO A 692 -5.35 24.00 -2.85
CA PRO A 692 -6.36 23.22 -3.55
C PRO A 692 -7.47 22.66 -2.64
N GLU A 693 -7.12 22.18 -1.44
CA GLU A 693 -8.09 21.66 -0.47
C GLU A 693 -9.02 22.77 0.07
N ILE A 694 -8.47 23.96 0.35
CA ILE A 694 -9.28 25.15 0.69
C ILE A 694 -10.25 25.48 -0.45
N ILE A 695 -9.77 25.51 -1.70
CA ILE A 695 -10.62 25.80 -2.87
C ILE A 695 -11.77 24.78 -2.98
N ASN A 696 -11.50 23.49 -2.75
CA ASN A 696 -12.53 22.45 -2.78
C ASN A 696 -13.58 22.66 -1.68
N ASN A 697 -13.16 22.97 -0.45
CA ASN A 697 -14.10 23.31 0.64
C ASN A 697 -14.96 24.53 0.29
N LEU A 698 -14.34 25.55 -0.31
CA LEU A 698 -15.06 26.75 -0.76
C LEU A 698 -16.08 26.44 -1.86
N ARG A 699 -15.77 25.49 -2.77
CA ARG A 699 -16.71 25.09 -3.83
C ARG A 699 -18.01 24.55 -3.28
N GLU A 700 -17.94 23.72 -2.23
CA GLU A 700 -19.11 23.16 -1.57
C GLU A 700 -19.95 24.25 -0.88
N LEU A 701 -19.29 25.15 -0.16
CA LEU A 701 -19.97 26.21 0.60
C LEU A 701 -20.60 27.30 -0.28
N MET A 702 -20.01 27.58 -1.45
CA MET A 702 -20.41 28.69 -2.31
C MET A 702 -21.17 28.26 -3.57
N VAL A 703 -21.64 27.01 -3.64
CA VAL A 703 -22.28 26.44 -4.84
C VAL A 703 -23.46 27.27 -5.36
N SER A 704 -24.21 27.91 -4.45
CA SER A 704 -25.35 28.80 -4.77
C SER A 704 -24.95 30.09 -5.50
N CYS A 705 -23.66 30.46 -5.45
CA CYS A 705 -23.13 31.71 -5.99
C CYS A 705 -22.52 31.54 -7.39
N PHE A 706 -22.46 30.31 -7.89
CA PHE A 706 -21.82 30.00 -9.17
C PHE A 706 -22.58 30.58 -10.36
N LYS A 707 -21.80 30.98 -11.37
CA LYS A 707 -22.30 31.42 -12.67
C LYS A 707 -21.58 30.68 -13.78
N PHE A 708 -22.22 29.64 -14.28
CA PHE A 708 -21.67 28.78 -15.32
C PHE A 708 -22.00 29.31 -16.73
N GLN A 709 -21.20 28.92 -17.72
CA GLN A 709 -21.61 29.00 -19.12
C GLN A 709 -22.52 27.80 -19.44
N PRO A 710 -23.81 27.99 -19.74
CA PRO A 710 -24.72 26.86 -19.91
C PRO A 710 -24.42 26.02 -21.16
N GLU A 711 -24.53 24.71 -21.02
CA GLU A 711 -24.51 23.76 -22.14
C GLU A 711 -25.92 23.38 -22.58
N ARG A 712 -26.10 23.14 -23.89
CA ARG A 712 -27.38 22.64 -24.44
C ARG A 712 -27.24 21.16 -24.78
N ARG A 713 -27.97 20.29 -24.06
CA ARG A 713 -27.94 18.83 -24.25
C ARG A 713 -29.34 18.27 -24.49
N ARG A 714 -29.44 17.24 -25.33
CA ARG A 714 -30.73 16.59 -25.66
C ARG A 714 -31.05 15.51 -24.65
N HIS A 715 -32.33 15.38 -24.31
CA HIS A 715 -32.83 14.33 -23.43
C HIS A 715 -33.31 13.11 -24.21
N GLN A 716 -33.22 11.91 -23.63
CA GLN A 716 -33.58 10.66 -24.29
C GLN A 716 -35.09 10.56 -24.60
N ASP A 717 -35.94 10.99 -23.66
CA ASP A 717 -37.41 10.88 -23.80
C ASP A 717 -38.01 11.96 -24.71
N ASN A 718 -37.30 13.09 -24.87
CA ASN A 718 -37.68 14.13 -25.81
C ASN A 718 -36.46 14.67 -26.59
N PRO A 719 -36.01 13.94 -27.63
CA PRO A 719 -34.81 14.31 -28.41
C PRO A 719 -34.91 15.63 -29.18
N ARG A 720 -36.11 16.22 -29.27
CA ARG A 720 -36.36 17.50 -29.94
C ARG A 720 -36.12 18.69 -29.03
N LEU A 721 -36.06 18.48 -27.71
CA LEU A 721 -35.84 19.52 -26.72
C LEU A 721 -34.40 19.49 -26.23
N ALA A 722 -33.76 20.66 -26.20
CA ALA A 722 -32.42 20.85 -25.66
C ALA A 722 -32.52 21.51 -24.27
N LEU A 723 -32.15 20.74 -23.24
CA LEU A 723 -32.07 21.22 -21.86
C LEU A 723 -30.83 22.08 -21.67
N THR A 724 -30.99 23.14 -20.88
CA THR A 724 -29.89 23.98 -20.39
C THR A 724 -29.30 23.32 -19.15
N VAL A 725 -28.06 22.85 -19.25
CA VAL A 725 -27.41 22.04 -18.21
C VAL A 725 -25.95 22.41 -18.03
N ILE A 726 -25.35 21.96 -16.93
CA ILE A 726 -23.91 21.96 -16.71
C ILE A 726 -23.49 20.58 -16.18
N SER A 727 -22.29 20.15 -16.51
CA SER A 727 -21.73 18.89 -16.00
C SER A 727 -21.30 19.03 -14.53
N LEU A 728 -21.49 17.97 -13.76
CA LEU A 728 -21.26 17.97 -12.31
C LEU A 728 -19.76 17.97 -11.97
N ASP A 729 -18.89 17.54 -12.88
CA ASP A 729 -17.43 17.71 -12.73
C ASP A 729 -17.02 19.19 -12.65
N LYS A 730 -17.68 20.07 -13.40
CA LYS A 730 -17.45 21.51 -13.34
C LYS A 730 -17.93 22.11 -12.03
N VAL A 731 -19.11 21.67 -11.57
CA VAL A 731 -19.70 22.09 -10.29
C VAL A 731 -18.82 21.65 -9.12
N ALA A 732 -18.56 20.35 -9.01
CA ALA A 732 -17.87 19.73 -7.89
C ALA A 732 -16.33 19.83 -7.96
N GLY A 733 -15.76 20.11 -9.14
CA GLY A 733 -14.32 20.01 -9.36
C GLY A 733 -13.81 18.56 -9.42
N ASN A 734 -14.70 17.57 -9.62
CA ASN A 734 -14.38 16.15 -9.62
C ASN A 734 -14.61 15.52 -11.01
N ALA A 735 -13.52 15.15 -11.69
CA ALA A 735 -13.55 14.53 -13.02
C ALA A 735 -14.35 13.22 -13.10
N ASN A 736 -14.54 12.51 -11.97
CA ASN A 736 -15.33 11.29 -11.91
C ASN A 736 -16.83 11.54 -12.14
N LEU A 737 -17.28 12.80 -12.01
CA LEU A 737 -18.68 13.20 -12.16
C LEU A 737 -19.02 13.79 -13.53
N LYS A 738 -18.11 13.69 -14.52
CA LYS A 738 -18.23 14.31 -15.86
C LYS A 738 -19.46 13.86 -16.67
N ASP A 739 -19.98 12.68 -16.34
CA ASP A 739 -21.15 12.10 -17.00
C ASP A 739 -22.46 12.43 -16.27
N LEU A 740 -22.40 13.10 -15.11
CA LEU A 740 -23.58 13.63 -14.43
C LEU A 740 -23.78 15.11 -14.79
N TYR A 741 -25.03 15.53 -14.92
CA TYR A 741 -25.42 16.87 -15.33
C TYR A 741 -26.57 17.38 -14.45
N VAL A 742 -26.60 18.68 -14.20
CA VAL A 742 -27.68 19.36 -13.49
C VAL A 742 -28.22 20.52 -14.33
N ARG A 743 -29.47 20.90 -14.09
CA ARG A 743 -30.07 22.05 -14.77
C ARG A 743 -29.50 23.38 -14.27
N VAL A 744 -29.32 24.28 -15.22
CA VAL A 744 -29.03 25.69 -14.95
C VAL A 744 -30.03 26.56 -15.70
N ASP A 745 -30.30 27.74 -15.14
CA ASP A 745 -31.13 28.75 -15.81
C ASP A 745 -30.37 29.43 -16.97
N ASP A 746 -31.05 30.34 -17.68
CA ASP A 746 -30.43 31.09 -18.78
C ASP A 746 -29.34 32.08 -18.32
N ALA A 747 -29.26 32.36 -17.01
CA ALA A 747 -28.20 33.16 -16.39
C ALA A 747 -27.01 32.32 -15.91
N GLY A 748 -27.07 30.99 -16.04
CA GLY A 748 -26.02 30.06 -15.64
C GLY A 748 -26.00 29.71 -14.16
N GLN A 749 -27.08 30.00 -13.42
CA GLN A 749 -27.24 29.59 -12.02
C GLN A 749 -27.90 28.22 -11.93
N LEU A 750 -27.58 27.45 -10.89
CA LEU A 750 -28.23 26.16 -10.63
C LEU A 750 -29.75 26.35 -10.48
N HIS A 751 -30.51 25.52 -11.19
CA HIS A 751 -31.95 25.60 -11.18
C HIS A 751 -32.53 24.73 -10.06
N TYR A 752 -32.80 25.37 -8.91
CA TYR A 752 -33.48 24.73 -7.78
C TYR A 752 -34.99 24.63 -8.02
N VAL A 753 -35.57 23.47 -7.71
CA VAL A 753 -37.00 23.19 -7.90
C VAL A 753 -37.79 23.73 -6.71
N ALA A 754 -38.23 24.99 -6.82
CA ALA A 754 -38.86 25.73 -5.72
C ALA A 754 -40.12 25.06 -5.13
N ASP A 755 -40.91 24.36 -5.94
CA ASP A 755 -42.15 23.69 -5.52
C ASP A 755 -41.94 22.23 -5.06
N PHE A 756 -40.69 21.81 -4.78
CA PHE A 756 -40.36 20.45 -4.35
C PHE A 756 -39.61 20.45 -3.01
N GLU A 757 -40.17 19.73 -2.03
CA GLU A 757 -39.65 19.62 -0.67
C GLU A 757 -39.33 21.00 -0.04
N ASP A 758 -38.06 21.28 0.26
CA ASP A 758 -37.56 22.52 0.85
C ASP A 758 -37.03 23.53 -0.19
N GLY A 759 -37.16 23.22 -1.48
CA GLY A 759 -36.66 24.05 -2.57
C GLY A 759 -35.14 24.00 -2.77
N THR A 760 -34.42 23.06 -2.14
CA THR A 760 -32.96 22.92 -2.27
C THR A 760 -32.53 21.85 -3.30
N TRP A 761 -33.50 21.21 -3.94
CA TRP A 761 -33.28 20.09 -4.85
C TRP A 761 -33.09 20.55 -6.30
N VAL A 762 -32.22 19.85 -7.03
CA VAL A 762 -32.02 20.07 -8.47
C VAL A 762 -32.27 18.78 -9.25
N ASP A 763 -32.72 18.92 -10.50
CA ASP A 763 -32.86 17.77 -11.41
C ASP A 763 -31.47 17.23 -11.80
N LEU A 764 -31.25 15.94 -11.59
CA LEU A 764 -30.02 15.22 -11.92
C LEU A 764 -30.21 14.36 -13.16
N PHE A 765 -29.29 14.49 -14.10
CA PHE A 765 -29.24 13.75 -15.35
C PHE A 765 -27.93 12.98 -15.47
N GLN A 766 -27.96 11.84 -16.14
CA GLN A 766 -26.78 11.10 -16.54
C GLN A 766 -26.66 11.11 -18.06
N LEU A 767 -25.46 11.38 -18.56
CA LEU A 767 -25.13 11.28 -19.96
C LEU A 767 -24.93 9.80 -20.30
N ILE A 768 -25.95 9.20 -20.89
CA ILE A 768 -25.92 7.80 -21.29
C ILE A 768 -25.63 7.73 -22.79
N GLU A 769 -24.75 6.80 -23.17
CA GLU A 769 -24.64 6.42 -24.57
C GLU A 769 -25.86 5.56 -24.94
N TYR A 770 -26.73 6.14 -25.76
CA TYR A 770 -27.79 5.44 -26.45
C TYR A 770 -27.19 4.41 -27.41
N LYS A 771 -26.96 3.22 -26.88
CA LYS A 771 -26.80 2.00 -27.66
C LYS A 771 -28.18 1.69 -28.25
N PRO A 772 -28.37 1.72 -29.58
CA PRO A 772 -29.68 1.43 -30.17
C PRO A 772 -30.05 -0.03 -29.89
N GLN A 773 -30.79 -0.28 -28.80
CA GLN A 773 -31.44 -1.55 -28.57
C GLN A 773 -32.53 -1.70 -29.65
N ARG A 774 -32.29 -2.65 -30.56
CA ARG A 774 -33.29 -3.33 -31.42
C ARG A 774 -33.96 -2.56 -32.58
N LEU A 775 -33.74 -1.26 -32.79
CA LEU A 775 -34.33 -0.55 -33.94
C LEU A 775 -33.40 -0.33 -35.15
N ALA A 776 -32.09 -0.59 -35.04
CA ALA A 776 -31.15 -0.29 -36.14
C ALA A 776 -31.34 -1.17 -37.39
N SER A 777 -31.88 -2.38 -37.27
CA SER A 777 -32.16 -3.27 -38.41
C SER A 777 -33.46 -2.90 -39.13
N ALA A 778 -34.50 -2.47 -38.39
CA ALA A 778 -35.75 -1.99 -38.98
C ALA A 778 -35.63 -0.56 -39.54
N ALA A 779 -34.89 0.31 -38.86
CA ALA A 779 -34.64 1.69 -39.31
C ALA A 779 -33.65 1.76 -40.48
N ARG A 780 -32.62 0.89 -40.57
CA ARG A 780 -31.79 0.77 -41.79
C ARG A 780 -32.59 0.31 -42.99
N LYS A 781 -33.47 -0.69 -42.82
CA LYS A 781 -34.35 -1.16 -43.89
C LYS A 781 -35.31 -0.07 -44.38
N LYS A 782 -35.80 0.77 -43.47
CA LYS A 782 -36.70 1.88 -43.80
C LYS A 782 -35.98 3.10 -44.40
N SER A 783 -34.75 3.40 -43.94
CA SER A 783 -33.95 4.50 -44.50
C SER A 783 -33.38 4.17 -45.89
N GLU A 784 -33.14 2.88 -46.18
CA GLU A 784 -32.79 2.42 -47.54
C GLU A 784 -33.98 2.51 -48.52
N GLU A 785 -35.22 2.54 -48.02
CA GLU A 785 -36.44 2.65 -48.83
C GLU A 785 -36.94 4.10 -49.02
N GLU A 786 -36.64 5.03 -48.10
CA GLU A 786 -37.27 6.36 -48.08
C GLU A 786 -36.33 7.56 -48.41
N ASP A 787 -35.08 7.32 -48.80
CA ASP A 787 -34.09 8.34 -49.27
C ASP A 787 -34.14 9.68 -48.50
N THR A 788 -34.21 9.60 -47.17
CA THR A 788 -34.19 10.76 -46.28
C THR A 788 -32.82 10.89 -45.62
N GLU A 789 -32.19 12.05 -45.81
CA GLU A 789 -30.88 12.37 -45.24
C GLU A 789 -30.88 12.22 -43.71
N ALA A 790 -29.96 11.40 -43.20
CA ALA A 790 -29.77 11.15 -41.78
C ALA A 790 -29.30 12.43 -41.06
N LEU A 791 -30.20 13.04 -40.28
CA LEU A 791 -29.89 14.16 -39.39
C LEU A 791 -29.04 13.69 -38.20
N GLN A 792 -27.80 14.21 -38.16
CA GLN A 792 -26.85 14.33 -37.05
C GLN A 792 -26.64 13.14 -36.10
N THR A 793 -25.43 12.60 -36.22
CA THR A 793 -24.76 11.62 -35.37
C THR A 793 -24.44 12.13 -33.97
N GLY A 794 -25.11 11.59 -32.95
CA GLY A 794 -24.66 11.69 -31.56
C GLY A 794 -25.23 10.50 -30.79
N ARG A 795 -24.37 9.59 -30.32
CA ARG A 795 -24.79 8.40 -29.56
C ARG A 795 -25.12 8.70 -28.10
N LYS A 796 -25.02 9.94 -27.61
CA LYS A 796 -25.17 10.27 -26.17
C LYS A 796 -26.35 11.20 -25.90
N TYR A 797 -27.21 10.82 -24.95
CA TYR A 797 -28.39 11.55 -24.51
C TYR A 797 -28.38 11.68 -22.99
N LEU A 798 -29.01 12.74 -22.47
CA LEU A 798 -29.31 12.82 -21.04
C LEU A 798 -30.48 11.91 -20.70
N ALA A 799 -30.33 11.13 -19.64
CA ALA A 799 -31.38 10.38 -18.99
C ALA A 799 -31.62 10.97 -17.60
N THR A 800 -32.87 11.20 -17.22
CA THR A 800 -33.20 11.60 -15.85
C THR A 800 -32.84 10.48 -14.89
N VAL A 801 -32.06 10.82 -13.87
CA VAL A 801 -31.74 9.91 -12.76
C VAL A 801 -32.69 10.13 -11.59
N GLY A 802 -32.94 11.40 -11.25
CA GLY A 802 -33.77 11.77 -10.11
C GLY A 802 -33.56 13.25 -9.76
N ARG A 803 -33.89 13.61 -8.52
CA ARG A 803 -33.55 14.91 -7.94
C ARG A 803 -32.56 14.71 -6.82
N ALA A 804 -31.52 15.54 -6.76
CA ALA A 804 -30.48 15.50 -5.73
C ALA A 804 -30.40 16.83 -4.99
N ASN A 805 -30.16 16.78 -3.68
CA ASN A 805 -29.78 17.94 -2.86
C ASN A 805 -28.29 17.93 -2.47
N LYS A 806 -27.59 16.81 -2.72
CA LYS A 806 -26.14 16.67 -2.57
C LYS A 806 -25.49 16.52 -3.94
N LEU A 807 -24.64 17.48 -4.30
CA LEU A 807 -23.98 17.57 -5.61
C LEU A 807 -22.52 17.14 -5.60
N PHE A 808 -21.97 16.88 -4.42
CA PHE A 808 -20.58 16.54 -4.20
C PHE A 808 -20.49 15.06 -3.78
N GLY A 809 -19.52 14.36 -4.35
CA GLY A 809 -19.23 12.96 -4.07
C GLY A 809 -17.97 12.53 -4.79
N GLU A 810 -17.29 11.51 -4.27
CA GLU A 810 -16.04 11.00 -4.88
C GLU A 810 -16.29 10.29 -6.21
N SER A 811 -17.47 9.69 -6.37
CA SER A 811 -17.93 8.98 -7.56
C SER A 811 -19.40 9.27 -7.86
N PRO A 812 -19.93 8.85 -9.02
CA PRO A 812 -21.36 9.02 -9.33
C PRO A 812 -22.30 8.33 -8.35
N ALA A 813 -21.90 7.19 -7.76
CA ALA A 813 -22.79 6.36 -6.95
C ALA A 813 -23.34 7.08 -5.70
N PRO A 814 -22.53 7.75 -4.84
CA PRO A 814 -23.04 8.53 -3.72
C PRO A 814 -24.04 9.63 -4.11
N VAL A 815 -23.80 10.32 -5.23
CA VAL A 815 -24.68 11.39 -5.73
C VAL A 815 -26.02 10.81 -6.21
N ILE A 816 -25.98 9.70 -6.95
CA ILE A 816 -27.18 9.01 -7.44
C ILE A 816 -27.97 8.39 -6.28
N ASN A 817 -27.28 7.73 -5.34
CA ASN A 817 -27.89 7.10 -4.18
C ASN A 817 -28.52 8.13 -3.22
N GLY A 818 -27.97 9.34 -3.18
CA GLY A 818 -28.50 10.49 -2.47
C GLY A 818 -29.67 11.19 -3.17
N CYS A 819 -30.12 10.72 -4.34
CA CYS A 819 -31.35 11.22 -4.95
C CYS A 819 -32.58 10.88 -4.11
N PHE A 820 -33.64 11.67 -4.27
CA PHE A 820 -34.89 11.47 -3.56
C PHE A 820 -35.46 10.06 -3.80
N ARG A 821 -35.83 9.37 -2.73
CA ARG A 821 -36.40 8.02 -2.77
C ARG A 821 -37.90 8.05 -2.45
N GLY A 822 -38.66 7.22 -3.15
CA GLY A 822 -40.09 7.03 -2.90
C GLY A 822 -40.38 6.20 -1.65
N ASP A 823 -41.66 5.98 -1.38
CA ASP A 823 -42.13 5.16 -0.24
C ASP A 823 -41.69 3.67 -0.33
N ASP A 824 -41.27 3.24 -1.51
CA ASP A 824 -40.74 1.91 -1.83
C ASP A 824 -39.21 1.80 -1.64
N GLY A 825 -38.53 2.89 -1.30
CA GLY A 825 -37.09 2.94 -1.12
C GLY A 825 -36.29 3.03 -2.43
N GLU A 826 -36.93 3.06 -3.61
CA GLU A 826 -36.27 3.25 -4.90
C GLU A 826 -36.13 4.74 -5.26
N THR A 827 -35.12 5.09 -6.06
CA THR A 827 -34.93 6.47 -6.54
C THR A 827 -36.10 6.88 -7.44
N LYS A 828 -36.78 7.96 -7.06
CA LYS A 828 -37.93 8.46 -7.80
C LYS A 828 -37.49 9.26 -9.02
N ILE A 829 -37.89 8.81 -10.20
CA ILE A 829 -37.65 9.53 -11.47
C ILE A 829 -38.79 10.53 -11.68
N PHE A 830 -38.43 11.78 -11.95
CA PHE A 830 -39.38 12.87 -12.19
C PHE A 830 -39.46 13.20 -13.68
N ASP A 831 -40.63 13.62 -14.15
CA ASP A 831 -40.72 14.16 -15.51
C ASP A 831 -39.96 15.49 -15.57
N ALA A 832 -39.13 15.60 -16.60
CA ALA A 832 -38.33 16.77 -16.88
C ALA A 832 -39.11 17.81 -17.71
N PHE A 833 -40.31 17.51 -18.23
CA PHE A 833 -41.01 18.31 -19.24
C PHE A 833 -42.41 18.80 -18.85
#